data_AF-A0A5S3VA87-F1
#
_entry.id   AF-A0A5S3VA87-F1
#
_cell.length_a   1.000
_cell.length_b   1.000
_cell.length_c   1.000
_cell.angle_alpha   90.00
_cell.angle_beta   90.00
_cell.angle_gamma   90.00
#
_symmetry.space_group_name_H-M   'P 1'
#
loop_
_entity.id
_entity.type
_entity.pdbx_description
1 polymer ?
#
loop_
_entity_poly.entity_id
_entity_poly.type
_entity_poly.pdbx_seq_one_letter_code
_entity_poly.pdbx_strand_id
1 'polypeptide(L)'
;MSEQYTYKIYPPLGVARVGNGPAQPETAIFTPEIPWQHLYDTSVEYLVTLGDIKALADRVFATQLHDRIIELEGSVIANLLASPAVKLSDDHQSQLTTLLSECELSKMLTKIELEHQLDDVALPMQVVDFSLSDLAKDIVIAVLAEKYLGAVKKQAQRFYVYKCDAQGNPIEQVTLAEGDALTWQVSVANKKAFWYDYNNALDLSLVSEGTGNLAKNVSLEKLAPAQTAKRRNPNVLGNKLRQQLVIRSSGSVSSNNKNSVKLSGKFPANEADPAHRLTNIFDMTERHTVLQGSISCTNTGVLSFFAGDGISKAMTPSSLNTDFADNSNWYDDICDGQVSAILTLSNGDVVNIDQADNSAWIATAPPDFAPQIEPLVTLYDMVCGAQIKEAQLNQITTQFSDVFPILYRLYRMQWVNQADFSDNQVNTRLGELSNQNEFAQLLDSSTATNELRKEIFKQFRNPMFDGAIDKQDPGQTDSEWINTSRIIPSKDTTDIKGRKATHELQLPFYPNDGVDYPGSPMQWFAIPPFMYQHLLNWAQGDFTVTEEEQAHAQTIDSLAHFYINTFAESEHPALLSARAALDALYGGGFHPGVELTWPMRHDHIYKTNERKSGVNEAISLLGLSEFRLKQAADASNMYQDFGHVIQVSDVEKSTVEGTDASWFWENTPGDLTKWMGIPWQSDAASCQAVYTPEDFPIPAWWAANLPVHIVPLARYNKFKDSKNADTATPNGFDHNVAQGMSEASFNQLRLEQYAQRLDWLHTADLGFVGYHAEGGYTNGLVQMVTQWKNMGMVMARPVEQDTSTGIPEVVYVAYSKADKN
;
A
#
# COMPACT_ATOMS: atom_id res chain seq x y z
N MET A 1 46.26 -3.17 6.10
CA MET A 1 45.40 -2.10 5.57
C MET A 1 44.07 -2.30 6.29
N SER A 2 43.65 -1.37 7.15
CA SER A 2 42.35 -1.49 7.83
C SER A 2 41.26 -1.40 6.77
N GLU A 3 40.38 -2.40 6.69
CA GLU A 3 39.20 -2.34 5.83
C GLU A 3 38.37 -1.10 6.21
N GLN A 4 38.16 -0.20 5.26
CA GLN A 4 37.39 1.03 5.47
C GLN A 4 35.93 0.69 5.22
N TYR A 5 35.17 0.47 6.29
CA TYR A 5 33.73 0.21 6.21
C TYR A 5 32.94 1.51 6.03
N THR A 6 31.83 1.40 5.31
CA THR A 6 30.79 2.45 5.23
C THR A 6 29.48 1.96 5.84
N TYR A 7 28.51 2.85 6.03
CA TYR A 7 27.23 2.51 6.65
C TYR A 7 26.08 3.09 5.84
N LYS A 8 25.00 2.33 5.66
CA LYS A 8 23.81 2.74 4.91
C LYS A 8 22.52 2.36 5.64
N ILE A 9 21.47 3.14 5.46
CA ILE A 9 20.12 2.84 5.96
C ILE A 9 19.38 1.94 4.96
N TYR A 10 18.66 0.92 5.44
CA TYR A 10 17.73 0.11 4.65
C TYR A 10 16.34 0.02 5.31
N PRO A 11 15.26 -0.04 4.51
CA PRO A 11 15.25 0.11 3.05
C PRO A 11 15.59 1.56 2.61
N PRO A 12 16.08 1.78 1.37
CA PRO A 12 16.38 3.12 0.85
C PRO A 12 15.13 3.99 0.66
N LEU A 13 13.99 3.37 0.34
CA LEU A 13 12.65 3.96 0.39
C LEU A 13 11.77 3.04 1.21
N GLY A 14 11.45 3.45 2.43
CA GLY A 14 10.48 2.78 3.27
C GLY A 14 9.07 3.26 3.00
N VAL A 15 8.09 2.42 3.32
CA VAL A 15 6.66 2.73 3.18
C VAL A 15 5.94 2.44 4.48
N ALA A 16 5.14 3.40 4.97
CA ALA A 16 4.23 3.18 6.09
C ALA A 16 2.79 3.54 5.69
N ARG A 17 1.82 2.69 6.02
CA ARG A 17 0.42 2.92 5.61
C ARG A 17 -0.40 3.46 6.76
N VAL A 18 -1.26 4.43 6.47
CA VAL A 18 -2.19 5.00 7.46
C VAL A 18 -3.13 3.92 7.99
N GLY A 19 -3.61 4.13 9.21
CA GLY A 19 -4.49 3.19 9.91
C GLY A 19 -5.04 3.86 11.15
N ASN A 20 -6.28 3.56 11.51
CA ASN A 20 -6.93 4.12 12.70
C ASN A 20 -6.67 3.28 13.97
N GLY A 21 -5.97 2.14 13.83
CA GLY A 21 -5.43 1.39 14.95
C GLY A 21 -4.30 2.14 15.68
N PRO A 22 -4.00 1.83 16.94
CA PRO A 22 -2.95 2.51 17.69
C PRO A 22 -1.56 2.32 17.09
N ALA A 23 -0.70 3.34 17.23
CA ALA A 23 0.72 3.28 16.86
C ALA A 23 1.53 2.54 17.94
N GLN A 24 1.24 1.25 18.12
CA GLN A 24 1.94 0.33 19.02
C GLN A 24 2.34 -0.94 18.25
N PRO A 25 3.48 -1.58 18.58
CA PRO A 25 3.89 -2.81 17.93
C PRO A 25 2.85 -3.93 18.02
N GLU A 26 2.11 -4.04 19.13
CA GLU A 26 1.09 -5.09 19.33
C GLU A 26 -0.14 -4.89 18.43
N THR A 27 -0.43 -3.65 18.02
CA THR A 27 -1.64 -3.30 17.27
C THR A 27 -1.34 -2.83 15.85
N ALA A 28 -0.13 -3.07 15.37
CA ALA A 28 0.34 -2.72 14.03
C ALA A 28 0.81 -3.97 13.28
N ILE A 29 0.91 -3.84 11.97
CA ILE A 29 1.67 -4.76 11.12
C ILE A 29 2.91 -4.04 10.61
N PHE A 30 3.88 -4.77 10.09
CA PHE A 30 5.12 -4.19 9.56
C PHE A 30 5.19 -4.40 8.05
N THR A 31 5.73 -3.40 7.36
CA THR A 31 6.01 -3.48 5.92
C THR A 31 6.89 -4.70 5.64
N PRO A 32 6.58 -5.49 4.58
CA PRO A 32 7.35 -6.68 4.25
C PRO A 32 8.84 -6.38 4.11
N GLU A 33 9.66 -7.29 4.64
CA GLU A 33 11.13 -7.28 4.47
C GLU A 33 11.60 -8.43 3.59
N ILE A 34 10.71 -9.40 3.34
CA ILE A 34 10.91 -10.54 2.46
C ILE A 34 9.71 -10.59 1.51
N PRO A 35 9.90 -10.54 0.18
CA PRO A 35 8.81 -10.68 -0.77
C PRO A 35 8.08 -12.01 -0.57
N TRP A 36 6.76 -11.99 -0.74
CA TRP A 36 5.87 -13.16 -0.72
C TRP A 36 5.80 -13.97 0.59
N GLN A 37 6.48 -13.54 1.66
CA GLN A 37 6.59 -14.28 2.92
C GLN A 37 5.26 -14.78 3.49
N HIS A 38 4.18 -14.00 3.32
CA HIS A 38 2.88 -14.27 3.93
C HIS A 38 1.76 -14.51 2.91
N LEU A 39 2.04 -14.84 1.64
CA LEU A 39 0.98 -14.96 0.61
C LEU A 39 -0.11 -15.97 0.97
N TYR A 40 0.23 -17.08 1.66
CA TYR A 40 -0.71 -18.14 2.06
C TYR A 40 -0.93 -18.22 3.58
N ASP A 41 -0.44 -17.23 4.33
CA ASP A 41 -0.59 -17.21 5.79
C ASP A 41 -2.04 -16.94 6.17
N THR A 42 -2.74 -17.98 6.63
CA THR A 42 -4.16 -17.90 7.01
C THR A 42 -4.39 -17.38 8.42
N SER A 43 -3.31 -17.09 9.17
CA SER A 43 -3.35 -16.55 10.53
C SER A 43 -3.23 -15.03 10.59
N VAL A 44 -3.11 -14.38 9.43
CA VAL A 44 -2.96 -12.92 9.35
C VAL A 44 -4.18 -12.18 9.91
N GLU A 45 -3.91 -11.12 10.64
CA GLU A 45 -4.89 -10.21 11.22
C GLU A 45 -4.48 -8.77 10.93
N TYR A 46 -5.08 -8.20 9.88
CA TYR A 46 -4.84 -6.81 9.43
C TYR A 46 -5.78 -5.79 10.07
N LEU A 47 -6.79 -6.28 10.80
CA LEU A 47 -7.64 -5.48 11.67
C LEU A 47 -7.27 -5.75 13.14
N VAL A 48 -7.36 -4.74 13.99
CA VAL A 48 -7.05 -4.88 15.43
C VAL A 48 -8.00 -5.89 16.06
N THR A 49 -7.44 -6.90 16.69
CA THR A 49 -8.17 -7.97 17.39
C THR A 49 -8.25 -7.71 18.89
N LEU A 50 -9.12 -8.45 19.58
CA LEU A 50 -9.14 -8.44 21.05
C LEU A 50 -7.83 -9.01 21.63
N GLY A 51 -7.17 -9.94 20.93
CA GLY A 51 -5.88 -10.49 21.34
C GLY A 51 -4.79 -9.41 21.37
N ASP A 52 -4.74 -8.57 20.34
CA ASP A 52 -3.79 -7.45 20.25
C ASP A 52 -3.97 -6.45 21.42
N ILE A 53 -5.23 -6.10 21.71
CA ILE A 53 -5.57 -5.17 22.80
C ILE A 53 -5.18 -5.76 24.16
N LYS A 54 -5.42 -7.05 24.38
CA LYS A 54 -5.00 -7.75 25.60
C LYS A 54 -3.48 -7.77 25.73
N ALA A 55 -2.76 -8.10 24.66
CA ALA A 55 -1.30 -8.11 24.65
C ALA A 55 -0.70 -6.74 24.98
N LEU A 56 -1.27 -5.67 24.42
CA LEU A 56 -0.89 -4.29 24.73
C LEU A 56 -1.12 -3.98 26.22
N ALA A 57 -2.32 -4.24 26.73
CA ALA A 57 -2.63 -4.01 28.14
C ALA A 57 -1.70 -4.81 29.07
N ASP A 58 -1.49 -6.09 28.80
CA ASP A 58 -0.62 -6.95 29.59
C ASP A 58 0.83 -6.45 29.63
N ARG A 59 1.39 -6.03 28.48
CA ARG A 59 2.73 -5.43 28.45
C ARG A 59 2.81 -4.18 29.31
N VAL A 60 1.87 -3.25 29.18
CA VAL A 60 1.91 -2.00 29.95
C VAL A 60 1.81 -2.27 31.44
N PHE A 61 0.89 -3.15 31.83
CA PHE A 61 0.71 -3.50 33.23
C PHE A 61 1.95 -4.16 33.82
N ALA A 62 2.57 -5.08 33.08
CA ALA A 62 3.80 -5.75 33.51
C ALA A 62 5.01 -4.80 33.59
N THR A 63 5.12 -3.84 32.67
CA THR A 63 6.34 -3.03 32.52
C THR A 63 6.30 -1.66 33.19
N GLN A 64 5.11 -1.08 33.40
CA GLN A 64 4.96 0.30 33.87
C GLN A 64 4.07 0.45 35.10
N LEU A 65 3.13 -0.47 35.35
CA LEU A 65 2.10 -0.29 36.38
C LEU A 65 2.15 -1.29 37.53
N HIS A 66 2.86 -2.42 37.39
CA HIS A 66 2.82 -3.55 38.33
C HIS A 66 2.97 -3.13 39.80
N ASP A 67 4.12 -2.53 40.16
CA ASP A 67 4.41 -2.17 41.54
C ASP A 67 3.44 -1.11 42.09
N ARG A 68 3.06 -0.13 41.25
CA ARG A 68 2.17 0.98 41.63
C ARG A 68 0.74 0.51 41.90
N ILE A 69 0.26 -0.45 41.10
CA ILE A 69 -1.07 -1.05 41.29
C ILE A 69 -1.08 -1.93 42.54
N ILE A 70 -0.04 -2.71 42.80
CA ILE A 70 0.06 -3.53 44.02
C ILE A 70 0.01 -2.66 45.28
N GLU A 71 0.69 -1.51 45.27
CA GLU A 71 0.64 -0.55 46.38
C GLU A 71 -0.79 -0.01 46.61
N LEU A 72 -1.47 0.40 45.54
CA LEU A 72 -2.85 0.89 45.60
C LEU A 72 -3.82 -0.21 46.05
N GLU A 73 -3.63 -1.44 45.58
CA GLU A 73 -4.44 -2.61 45.93
C GLU A 73 -4.43 -2.88 47.43
N GLY A 74 -3.25 -2.79 48.07
CA GLY A 74 -3.14 -2.92 49.52
C GLY A 74 -4.02 -1.91 50.29
N SER A 75 -4.08 -0.66 49.81
CA SER A 75 -4.94 0.39 50.37
C SER A 75 -6.43 0.13 50.14
N VAL A 76 -6.79 -0.34 48.93
CA VAL A 76 -8.18 -0.70 48.58
C VAL A 76 -8.68 -1.86 49.44
N ILE A 77 -7.90 -2.94 49.56
CA ILE A 77 -8.26 -4.11 50.37
C ILE A 77 -8.45 -3.71 51.84
N ALA A 78 -7.53 -2.90 52.40
CA ALA A 78 -7.65 -2.41 53.77
C ALA A 78 -8.94 -1.61 53.99
N ASN A 79 -9.36 -0.80 53.00
CA ASN A 79 -10.61 -0.04 53.06
C ASN A 79 -11.84 -0.94 52.99
N LEU A 80 -11.87 -1.91 52.07
CA LEU A 80 -12.99 -2.86 51.92
C LEU A 80 -13.16 -3.76 53.14
N LEU A 81 -12.08 -4.14 53.80
CA LEU A 81 -12.13 -4.89 55.06
C LEU A 81 -12.67 -4.03 56.22
N ALA A 82 -12.41 -2.72 56.22
CA ALA A 82 -12.90 -1.81 57.23
C ALA A 82 -14.37 -1.42 57.01
N SER A 83 -14.79 -1.26 55.75
CA SER A 83 -16.15 -0.88 55.35
C SER A 83 -16.51 -1.55 54.02
N PRO A 84 -17.16 -2.72 54.03
CA PRO A 84 -17.55 -3.41 52.80
C PRO A 84 -18.40 -2.52 51.89
N ALA A 85 -17.94 -2.37 50.65
CA ALA A 85 -18.60 -1.55 49.64
C ALA A 85 -18.72 -2.34 48.33
N VAL A 86 -19.71 -1.98 47.51
CA VAL A 86 -19.95 -2.60 46.20
C VAL A 86 -19.17 -1.88 45.09
N LYS A 87 -18.53 -0.75 45.40
CA LYS A 87 -17.73 0.07 44.48
C LYS A 87 -16.46 0.57 45.16
N LEU A 88 -15.47 0.94 44.35
CA LEU A 88 -14.29 1.68 44.81
C LEU A 88 -14.72 3.04 45.39
N SER A 89 -13.98 3.56 46.36
CA SER A 89 -14.18 4.92 46.85
C SER A 89 -13.79 5.95 45.77
N ASP A 90 -14.38 7.14 45.79
CA ASP A 90 -14.04 8.23 44.86
C ASP A 90 -12.54 8.55 44.87
N ASP A 91 -11.88 8.46 46.04
CA ASP A 91 -10.44 8.66 46.18
C ASP A 91 -9.64 7.56 45.48
N HIS A 92 -9.99 6.29 45.69
CA HIS A 92 -9.33 5.16 45.05
C HIS A 92 -9.57 5.13 43.53
N GLN A 93 -10.76 5.50 43.07
CA GLN A 93 -11.04 5.67 41.65
C GLN A 93 -10.14 6.76 41.05
N SER A 94 -10.09 7.94 41.67
CA SER A 94 -9.24 9.04 41.21
C SER A 94 -7.75 8.65 41.17
N GLN A 95 -7.27 7.92 42.18
CA GLN A 95 -5.90 7.40 42.23
C GLN A 95 -5.64 6.41 41.08
N LEU A 96 -6.53 5.44 40.88
CA LEU A 96 -6.39 4.45 39.80
C LEU A 96 -6.41 5.12 38.43
N THR A 97 -7.36 6.01 38.17
CA THR A 97 -7.45 6.74 36.89
C THR A 97 -6.20 7.59 36.67
N THR A 98 -5.65 8.20 37.73
CA THR A 98 -4.39 8.96 37.65
C THR A 98 -3.23 8.04 37.25
N LEU A 99 -3.08 6.87 37.89
CA LEU A 99 -2.06 5.87 37.53
C LEU A 99 -2.15 5.48 36.05
N LEU A 100 -3.35 5.17 35.57
CA LEU A 100 -3.59 4.79 34.18
C LEU A 100 -3.31 5.95 33.21
N SER A 101 -3.53 7.19 33.63
CA SER A 101 -3.23 8.39 32.84
C SER A 101 -1.75 8.81 32.81
N GLU A 102 -0.89 8.17 33.61
CA GLU A 102 0.55 8.47 33.69
C GLU A 102 1.43 7.43 32.97
N CYS A 103 0.83 6.41 32.37
CA CYS A 103 1.53 5.42 31.56
C CYS A 103 1.38 5.69 30.07
N GLU A 104 1.97 4.84 29.23
CA GLU A 104 1.86 4.99 27.77
C GLU A 104 0.43 4.91 27.22
N LEU A 105 -0.51 4.31 27.97
CA LEU A 105 -1.93 4.24 27.59
C LEU A 105 -2.61 5.60 27.55
N SER A 106 -2.07 6.61 28.25
CA SER A 106 -2.55 7.99 28.21
C SER A 106 -2.56 8.63 26.81
N LYS A 107 -1.82 8.04 25.86
CA LYS A 107 -1.82 8.45 24.45
C LYS A 107 -3.06 7.95 23.68
N MET A 108 -3.75 6.96 24.23
CA MET A 108 -4.87 6.23 23.62
C MET A 108 -6.17 6.41 24.41
N LEU A 109 -6.06 6.63 25.71
CA LEU A 109 -7.15 6.74 26.67
C LEU A 109 -7.17 8.13 27.30
N THR A 110 -8.37 8.67 27.51
CA THR A 110 -8.60 9.89 28.27
C THR A 110 -9.03 9.55 29.69
N LYS A 111 -8.79 10.49 30.62
CA LYS A 111 -9.23 10.36 32.01
C LYS A 111 -10.76 10.14 32.11
N ILE A 112 -11.52 10.84 31.28
CA ILE A 112 -12.99 10.79 31.25
C ILE A 112 -13.49 9.41 30.79
N GLU A 113 -12.89 8.83 29.74
CA GLU A 113 -13.26 7.48 29.26
C GLU A 113 -13.04 6.42 30.35
N LEU A 114 -11.95 6.53 31.11
CA LEU A 114 -11.63 5.64 32.22
C LEU A 114 -12.57 5.82 33.42
N GLU A 115 -12.88 7.05 33.80
CA GLU A 115 -13.83 7.37 34.88
C GLU A 115 -15.22 6.80 34.57
N HIS A 116 -15.71 6.99 33.35
CA HIS A 116 -17.02 6.50 32.93
C HIS A 116 -17.13 4.97 33.02
N GLN A 117 -16.09 4.22 32.62
CA GLN A 117 -16.10 2.77 32.78
C GLN A 117 -16.00 2.32 34.25
N LEU A 118 -15.26 3.05 35.08
CA LEU A 118 -15.13 2.75 36.52
C LEU A 118 -16.45 2.93 37.28
N ASP A 119 -17.33 3.83 36.83
CA ASP A 119 -18.63 4.07 37.46
C ASP A 119 -19.56 2.85 37.37
N ASP A 120 -19.46 2.05 36.31
CA ASP A 120 -20.34 0.89 36.06
C ASP A 120 -19.82 -0.43 36.66
N VAL A 121 -18.63 -0.43 37.25
CA VAL A 121 -17.98 -1.61 37.81
C VAL A 121 -18.45 -1.89 39.24
N ALA A 122 -18.91 -3.12 39.48
CA ALA A 122 -19.20 -3.64 40.82
C ALA A 122 -18.03 -4.51 41.34
N LEU A 123 -17.66 -4.32 42.59
CA LEU A 123 -16.66 -5.13 43.28
C LEU A 123 -17.24 -6.51 43.67
N PRO A 124 -16.43 -7.59 43.66
CA PRO A 124 -16.86 -8.91 44.07
C PRO A 124 -17.26 -8.93 45.56
N MET A 125 -18.28 -9.73 45.92
CA MET A 125 -18.78 -9.82 47.30
C MET A 125 -17.78 -10.41 48.31
N GLN A 126 -16.74 -11.11 47.85
CA GLN A 126 -15.69 -11.68 48.70
C GLN A 126 -14.34 -11.05 48.35
N VAL A 127 -13.68 -10.44 49.34
CA VAL A 127 -12.39 -9.74 49.20
C VAL A 127 -11.23 -10.70 48.86
N VAL A 128 -11.37 -11.99 49.15
CA VAL A 128 -10.32 -13.00 48.94
C VAL A 128 -10.03 -13.25 47.46
N ASP A 129 -11.00 -12.98 46.58
CA ASP A 129 -10.88 -13.15 45.12
C ASP A 129 -10.69 -11.81 44.39
N PHE A 130 -10.43 -10.72 45.12
CA PHE A 130 -10.26 -9.39 44.52
C PHE A 130 -8.81 -9.15 44.07
N SER A 131 -8.65 -8.74 42.81
CA SER A 131 -7.41 -8.27 42.21
C SER A 131 -7.68 -6.91 41.57
N LEU A 132 -7.06 -5.85 42.10
CA LEU A 132 -7.20 -4.51 41.52
C LEU A 132 -6.52 -4.46 40.15
N SER A 133 -5.44 -5.22 39.98
CA SER A 133 -4.75 -5.34 38.69
C SER A 133 -5.65 -5.90 37.61
N ASP A 134 -6.34 -7.02 37.86
CA ASP A 134 -7.22 -7.64 36.87
C ASP A 134 -8.42 -6.74 36.55
N LEU A 135 -9.00 -6.11 37.57
CA LEU A 135 -10.08 -5.14 37.36
C LEU A 135 -9.64 -3.96 36.48
N ALA A 136 -8.49 -3.36 36.80
CA ALA A 136 -7.97 -2.24 36.03
C ALA A 136 -7.61 -2.65 34.59
N LYS A 137 -7.09 -3.86 34.38
CA LYS A 137 -6.84 -4.42 33.05
C LYS A 137 -8.13 -4.58 32.26
N ASP A 138 -9.16 -5.18 32.85
CA ASP A 138 -10.45 -5.41 32.19
C ASP A 138 -11.09 -4.09 31.75
N ILE A 139 -11.00 -3.04 32.58
CA ILE A 139 -11.47 -1.69 32.25
C ILE A 139 -10.70 -1.12 31.06
N VAL A 140 -9.36 -1.18 31.10
CA VAL A 140 -8.51 -0.70 29.99
C VAL A 140 -8.83 -1.45 28.70
N ILE A 141 -8.96 -2.79 28.77
CA ILE A 141 -9.29 -3.63 27.62
C ILE A 141 -10.66 -3.25 27.07
N ALA A 142 -11.66 -3.02 27.93
CA ALA A 142 -13.00 -2.62 27.49
C ALA A 142 -13.00 -1.28 26.74
N VAL A 143 -12.34 -0.24 27.30
CA VAL A 143 -12.25 1.07 26.62
C VAL A 143 -11.49 0.96 25.30
N LEU A 144 -10.36 0.25 25.29
CA LEU A 144 -9.58 0.07 24.06
C LEU A 144 -10.35 -0.73 23.01
N ALA A 145 -11.12 -1.75 23.41
CA ALA A 145 -11.96 -2.52 22.50
C ALA A 145 -13.09 -1.70 21.90
N GLU A 146 -13.75 -0.83 22.69
CA GLU A 146 -14.77 0.08 22.18
C GLU A 146 -14.21 0.99 21.07
N LYS A 147 -12.97 1.44 21.23
CA LYS A 147 -12.33 2.41 20.32
C LYS A 147 -11.65 1.78 19.12
N TYR A 148 -11.00 0.64 19.30
CA TYR A 148 -10.04 0.11 18.34
C TYR A 148 -10.37 -1.29 17.82
N LEU A 149 -11.33 -2.03 18.38
CA LEU A 149 -11.65 -3.37 17.87
C LEU A 149 -12.15 -3.29 16.41
N GLY A 150 -11.49 -4.01 15.52
CA GLY A 150 -11.75 -3.99 14.08
C GLY A 150 -11.21 -2.75 13.36
N ALA A 151 -10.40 -1.91 14.02
CA ALA A 151 -9.70 -0.81 13.36
C ALA A 151 -8.67 -1.33 12.37
N VAL A 152 -8.44 -0.60 11.28
CA VAL A 152 -7.37 -0.88 10.33
C VAL A 152 -6.03 -0.68 11.02
N LYS A 153 -5.23 -1.75 11.13
CA LYS A 153 -3.89 -1.67 11.70
C LYS A 153 -3.03 -0.74 10.86
N LYS A 154 -2.18 0.07 11.51
CA LYS A 154 -1.13 0.79 10.80
C LYS A 154 -0.13 -0.22 10.26
N GLN A 155 0.33 -0.03 9.02
CA GLN A 155 1.52 -0.72 8.52
C GLN A 155 2.73 0.18 8.79
N ALA A 156 3.59 -0.24 9.72
CA ALA A 156 4.78 0.50 10.11
C ALA A 156 6.02 0.06 9.33
N GLN A 157 6.91 1.00 9.02
CA GLN A 157 8.20 0.69 8.42
C GLN A 157 9.26 0.52 9.50
N ARG A 158 10.07 -0.54 9.42
CA ARG A 158 11.33 -0.66 10.17
C ARG A 158 12.49 -0.18 9.31
N PHE A 159 13.41 0.57 9.92
CA PHE A 159 14.67 0.95 9.29
C PHE A 159 15.85 0.42 10.09
N TYR A 160 16.86 0.00 9.35
CA TYR A 160 18.06 -0.65 9.83
C TYR A 160 19.30 0.08 9.31
N VAL A 161 20.37 0.09 10.08
CA VAL A 161 21.69 0.49 9.57
C VAL A 161 22.49 -0.76 9.24
N TYR A 162 23.01 -0.85 8.03
CA TYR A 162 23.90 -1.91 7.57
C TYR A 162 25.32 -1.39 7.42
N LYS A 163 26.27 -2.20 7.89
CA LYS A 163 27.69 -2.04 7.57
C LYS A 163 27.93 -2.56 6.16
N CYS A 164 28.70 -1.81 5.38
CA CYS A 164 28.96 -2.08 3.98
C CYS A 164 30.46 -2.29 3.71
N ASP A 165 30.77 -3.08 2.68
CA ASP A 165 32.14 -3.28 2.18
C ASP A 165 32.69 -2.02 1.49
N ALA A 166 33.92 -2.10 0.98
CA ALA A 166 34.57 -1.00 0.27
C ALA A 166 33.89 -0.65 -1.07
N GLN A 167 33.04 -1.53 -1.60
CA GLN A 167 32.24 -1.35 -2.80
C GLN A 167 30.83 -0.82 -2.48
N GLY A 168 30.50 -0.63 -1.20
CA GLY A 168 29.21 -0.14 -0.74
C GLY A 168 28.10 -1.19 -0.72
N ASN A 169 28.44 -2.49 -0.81
CA ASN A 169 27.48 -3.57 -0.67
C ASN A 169 27.19 -3.84 0.82
N PRO A 170 25.92 -3.98 1.23
CA PRO A 170 25.57 -4.28 2.61
C PRO A 170 26.00 -5.70 2.98
N ILE A 171 26.75 -5.85 4.08
CA ILE A 171 27.25 -7.13 4.57
C ILE A 171 26.42 -7.63 5.74
N GLU A 172 26.24 -6.79 6.76
CA GLU A 172 25.61 -7.16 8.01
C GLU A 172 24.89 -5.97 8.65
N GLN A 173 23.79 -6.24 9.35
CA GLN A 173 23.11 -5.22 10.15
C GLN A 173 24.01 -4.82 11.33
N VAL A 174 24.09 -3.53 11.61
CA VAL A 174 24.83 -3.01 12.76
C VAL A 174 24.22 -3.56 14.06
N THR A 175 25.07 -4.18 14.88
CA THR A 175 24.76 -4.58 16.25
C THR A 175 25.43 -3.62 17.20
N LEU A 176 24.66 -2.97 18.07
CA LEU A 176 25.19 -1.99 19.04
C LEU A 176 25.91 -2.70 20.20
N ALA A 177 27.19 -2.38 20.41
CA ALA A 177 27.92 -2.80 21.60
C ALA A 177 27.59 -1.92 22.81
N GLU A 178 28.05 -2.32 24.00
CA GLU A 178 27.90 -1.50 25.20
C GLU A 178 28.60 -0.14 25.01
N GLY A 179 27.85 0.95 25.17
CA GLY A 179 28.33 2.32 24.98
C GLY A 179 28.13 2.87 23.57
N ASP A 180 27.77 2.04 22.58
CA ASP A 180 27.36 2.51 21.27
C ASP A 180 25.93 3.10 21.32
N ALA A 181 25.64 4.05 20.44
CA ALA A 181 24.31 4.64 20.33
C ALA A 181 23.96 4.93 18.87
N LEU A 182 22.71 4.67 18.51
CA LEU A 182 22.16 5.05 17.21
C LEU A 182 21.05 6.07 17.41
N THR A 183 21.21 7.24 16.80
CA THR A 183 20.23 8.33 16.85
C THR A 183 19.67 8.58 15.46
N TRP A 184 18.36 8.41 15.31
CA TRP A 184 17.63 8.63 14.08
C TRP A 184 17.05 10.04 14.03
N GLN A 185 16.99 10.61 12.84
CA GLN A 185 16.31 11.88 12.56
C GLN A 185 15.39 11.67 11.35
N VAL A 186 14.14 12.12 11.49
CA VAL A 186 13.14 12.02 10.43
C VAL A 186 12.52 13.38 10.20
N SER A 187 12.46 13.82 8.95
CA SER A 187 11.86 15.08 8.54
C SER A 187 10.90 14.84 7.37
N VAL A 188 9.61 15.06 7.60
CA VAL A 188 8.55 14.77 6.63
C VAL A 188 7.73 16.02 6.28
N ALA A 189 7.11 16.00 5.11
CA ALA A 189 6.14 17.01 4.73
C ALA A 189 5.02 16.46 3.83
N ASN A 190 3.94 17.25 3.73
CA ASN A 190 2.88 17.10 2.76
C ASN A 190 2.79 18.39 1.95
N LYS A 191 2.92 18.29 0.63
CA LYS A 191 2.78 19.44 -0.29
C LYS A 191 1.58 19.31 -1.24
N LYS A 192 0.67 18.35 -1.03
CA LYS A 192 -0.45 18.10 -1.96
C LYS A 192 -1.30 19.35 -2.19
N ALA A 193 -1.68 20.05 -1.10
CA ALA A 193 -2.46 21.29 -1.18
C ALA A 193 -1.69 22.46 -1.82
N PHE A 194 -0.35 22.42 -1.79
CA PHE A 194 0.55 23.42 -2.40
C PHE A 194 0.81 23.17 -3.89
N TRP A 195 0.70 21.92 -4.34
CA TRP A 195 1.16 21.49 -5.66
C TRP A 195 0.15 21.78 -6.78
N TYR A 196 0.37 21.17 -7.94
CA TYR A 196 -0.48 21.25 -9.12
C TYR A 196 -1.60 20.21 -9.09
N ASP A 197 -2.64 20.49 -9.87
CA ASP A 197 -3.71 19.56 -10.23
C ASP A 197 -3.09 18.29 -10.86
N TYR A 198 -3.72 17.13 -10.71
CA TYR A 198 -3.33 15.90 -11.42
C TYR A 198 -4.34 15.59 -12.52
N ASN A 199 -4.05 16.07 -13.73
CA ASN A 199 -4.87 15.78 -14.90
C ASN A 199 -4.47 14.45 -15.54
N ASN A 200 -3.19 14.28 -15.85
CA ASN A 200 -2.57 13.01 -16.25
C ASN A 200 -1.04 13.10 -16.06
N ALA A 201 -0.34 12.00 -16.33
CA ALA A 201 1.11 11.92 -16.20
C ALA A 201 1.84 12.82 -17.22
N LEU A 202 2.72 13.71 -16.75
CA LEU A 202 3.38 14.71 -17.60
C LEU A 202 4.42 14.12 -18.55
N ASP A 203 4.98 12.96 -18.21
CA ASP A 203 5.99 12.27 -19.01
C ASP A 203 5.44 11.55 -20.23
N LEU A 204 4.11 11.45 -20.38
CA LEU A 204 3.47 10.89 -21.56
C LEU A 204 3.77 11.67 -22.85
N SER A 205 4.20 12.92 -22.73
CA SER A 205 4.71 13.74 -23.85
C SER A 205 6.19 14.09 -23.73
N LEU A 206 6.91 13.51 -22.76
CA LEU A 206 8.34 13.72 -22.62
C LEU A 206 9.07 12.93 -23.71
N VAL A 207 9.64 13.65 -24.68
CA VAL A 207 10.39 13.03 -25.77
C VAL A 207 11.62 12.33 -25.21
N SER A 208 11.69 11.01 -25.40
CA SER A 208 12.81 10.17 -24.94
C SER A 208 13.09 9.03 -25.91
N GLU A 209 14.22 8.34 -25.71
CA GLU A 209 14.58 7.12 -26.46
C GLU A 209 13.83 5.86 -25.97
N GLY A 210 12.92 6.01 -25.01
CA GLY A 210 12.18 4.92 -24.38
C GLY A 210 12.98 4.20 -23.30
N THR A 211 12.28 3.68 -22.31
CA THR A 211 12.85 2.96 -21.16
C THR A 211 12.27 1.56 -21.04
N GLY A 212 12.75 0.80 -20.06
CA GLY A 212 12.14 -0.45 -19.65
C GLY A 212 10.71 -0.28 -19.13
N ASN A 213 10.31 0.95 -18.74
CA ASN A 213 9.00 1.25 -18.17
C ASN A 213 8.01 1.91 -19.14
N LEU A 214 8.50 2.77 -20.05
CA LEU A 214 7.65 3.53 -20.97
C LEU A 214 8.25 3.55 -22.37
N ALA A 215 7.49 3.06 -23.34
CA ALA A 215 7.92 3.05 -24.74
C ALA A 215 7.93 4.46 -25.32
N LYS A 216 8.93 4.77 -26.15
CA LYS A 216 9.05 6.07 -26.84
C LYS A 216 7.84 6.39 -27.72
N ASN A 217 7.19 5.36 -28.28
CA ASN A 217 6.00 5.49 -29.12
C ASN A 217 4.90 6.32 -28.44
N VAL A 218 4.78 6.25 -27.10
CA VAL A 218 3.79 7.03 -26.35
C VAL A 218 3.91 8.53 -26.64
N SER A 219 5.12 9.08 -26.52
CA SER A 219 5.39 10.49 -26.83
C SER A 219 5.49 10.77 -28.33
N LEU A 220 6.12 9.88 -29.11
CA LEU A 220 6.40 10.11 -30.54
C LEU A 220 5.13 10.14 -31.38
N GLU A 221 4.19 9.25 -31.06
CA GLU A 221 2.92 9.08 -31.77
C GLU A 221 1.77 9.78 -31.04
N LYS A 222 2.09 10.55 -29.98
CA LYS A 222 1.14 11.37 -29.20
C LYS A 222 -0.04 10.54 -28.69
N LEU A 223 0.23 9.33 -28.18
CA LEU A 223 -0.82 8.37 -27.82
C LEU A 223 -1.68 8.87 -26.65
N ALA A 224 -1.09 9.59 -25.71
CA ALA A 224 -1.80 10.18 -24.57
C ALA A 224 -1.14 11.51 -24.19
N PRO A 225 -1.46 12.63 -24.87
CA PRO A 225 -0.77 13.89 -24.66
C PRO A 225 -0.83 14.36 -23.19
N ALA A 226 0.28 14.86 -22.65
CA ALA A 226 0.33 15.43 -21.32
C ALA A 226 -0.51 16.72 -21.27
N GLN A 227 -1.37 16.83 -20.27
CA GLN A 227 -2.19 18.01 -20.05
C GLN A 227 -1.45 19.03 -19.20
N THR A 228 -1.72 20.32 -19.44
CA THR A 228 -1.26 21.37 -18.49
C THR A 228 -2.06 21.25 -17.20
N ALA A 229 -1.44 21.50 -16.05
CA ALA A 229 -2.09 21.45 -14.75
C ALA A 229 -1.94 22.78 -14.01
N LYS A 230 -3.05 23.31 -13.47
CA LYS A 230 -3.02 24.56 -12.68
C LYS A 230 -2.58 24.25 -11.25
N ARG A 231 -2.26 25.29 -10.47
CA ARG A 231 -2.03 25.14 -9.03
C ARG A 231 -3.33 24.75 -8.31
N ARG A 232 -3.25 23.76 -7.41
CA ARG A 232 -4.25 23.56 -6.35
C ARG A 232 -4.29 24.79 -5.44
N ASN A 233 -5.44 25.05 -4.83
CA ASN A 233 -5.70 26.25 -4.02
C ASN A 233 -5.23 27.55 -4.73
N PRO A 234 -5.73 27.85 -5.94
CA PRO A 234 -5.20 28.92 -6.79
C PRO A 234 -5.42 30.33 -6.20
N ASN A 235 -6.34 30.48 -5.25
CA ASN A 235 -6.64 31.74 -4.58
C ASN A 235 -5.60 32.16 -3.53
N VAL A 236 -4.66 31.27 -3.16
CA VAL A 236 -3.51 31.60 -2.32
C VAL A 236 -2.38 32.09 -3.21
N LEU A 237 -2.24 33.42 -3.30
CA LEU A 237 -1.35 34.10 -4.24
C LEU A 237 0.05 34.34 -3.67
N GLY A 238 1.08 34.15 -4.50
CA GLY A 238 2.47 34.44 -4.13
C GLY A 238 3.11 33.35 -3.27
N ASN A 239 4.37 33.02 -3.58
CA ASN A 239 5.07 31.88 -2.98
C ASN A 239 5.07 31.93 -1.43
N LYS A 240 5.38 33.09 -0.83
CA LYS A 240 5.42 33.27 0.62
C LYS A 240 4.10 32.87 1.32
N LEU A 241 2.95 33.22 0.75
CA LEU A 241 1.66 32.84 1.33
C LEU A 241 1.33 31.38 1.05
N ARG A 242 1.71 30.86 -0.12
CA ARG A 242 1.52 29.44 -0.47
C ARG A 242 2.30 28.48 0.41
N GLN A 243 3.41 28.90 1.04
CA GLN A 243 4.12 28.08 2.03
C GLN A 243 3.23 27.60 3.19
N GLN A 244 2.14 28.31 3.48
CA GLN A 244 1.14 27.91 4.48
C GLN A 244 0.34 26.65 4.06
N LEU A 245 0.38 26.26 2.78
CA LEU A 245 -0.28 25.06 2.25
C LEU A 245 0.55 23.78 2.43
N VAL A 246 1.74 23.88 3.06
CA VAL A 246 2.67 22.75 3.23
C VAL A 246 2.74 22.35 4.70
N ILE A 247 2.33 21.12 5.01
CA ILE A 247 2.38 20.57 6.38
C ILE A 247 3.74 19.95 6.59
N ARG A 248 4.43 20.29 7.68
CA ARG A 248 5.79 19.79 7.97
C ARG A 248 5.94 19.40 9.41
N SER A 249 6.75 18.38 9.66
CA SER A 249 7.18 17.99 11.00
C SER A 249 8.50 17.23 10.95
N SER A 250 9.23 17.25 12.06
CA SER A 250 10.45 16.48 12.23
C SER A 250 10.62 16.02 13.67
N GLY A 251 11.46 15.01 13.87
CA GLY A 251 11.73 14.47 15.21
C GLY A 251 12.92 13.53 15.21
N SER A 252 13.41 13.24 16.41
CA SER A 252 14.56 12.37 16.62
C SER A 252 14.29 11.37 17.74
N VAL A 253 14.81 10.15 17.59
CA VAL A 253 14.75 9.06 18.58
C VAL A 253 16.11 8.37 18.64
N SER A 254 16.44 7.75 19.78
CA SER A 254 17.74 7.13 19.99
C SER A 254 17.60 5.77 20.67
N SER A 255 18.52 4.85 20.42
CA SER A 255 18.59 3.55 21.11
C SER A 255 18.65 3.67 22.64
N ASN A 256 19.11 4.82 23.15
CA ASN A 256 19.18 5.12 24.58
C ASN A 256 17.89 5.71 25.18
N ASN A 257 16.87 5.99 24.36
CA ASN A 257 15.60 6.56 24.82
C ASN A 257 14.41 5.88 24.14
N LYS A 258 13.62 5.15 24.93
CA LYS A 258 12.47 4.36 24.46
C LYS A 258 11.23 5.21 24.14
N ASN A 259 11.25 6.50 24.39
CA ASN A 259 10.08 7.34 24.17
C ASN A 259 9.78 7.52 22.68
N SER A 260 8.57 7.14 22.28
CA SER A 260 8.03 7.45 20.96
C SER A 260 7.87 8.97 20.79
N VAL A 261 8.18 9.49 19.60
CA VAL A 261 7.97 10.90 19.25
C VAL A 261 6.89 11.01 18.18
N LYS A 262 5.92 11.91 18.36
CA LYS A 262 4.90 12.24 17.36
C LYS A 262 5.48 13.27 16.38
N LEU A 263 5.27 13.04 15.09
CA LEU A 263 5.58 13.97 14.01
C LEU A 263 4.30 14.72 13.66
N SER A 264 4.10 15.90 14.24
CA SER A 264 2.87 16.68 14.08
C SER A 264 3.13 18.06 13.50
N GLY A 265 2.50 18.34 12.35
CA GLY A 265 2.50 19.65 11.71
C GLY A 265 1.20 20.41 11.96
N LYS A 266 1.01 21.53 11.25
CA LYS A 266 -0.24 22.30 11.25
C LYS A 266 -0.69 22.61 9.82
N PHE A 267 -2.00 22.70 9.62
CA PHE A 267 -2.60 23.24 8.40
C PHE A 267 -3.63 24.34 8.72
N PRO A 268 -3.52 25.53 8.11
CA PRO A 268 -2.36 26.04 7.37
C PRO A 268 -1.09 26.13 8.26
N ALA A 269 0.09 26.03 7.66
CA ALA A 269 1.37 26.08 8.36
C ALA A 269 1.75 27.51 8.80
N ASN A 270 2.48 27.64 9.92
CA ASN A 270 2.96 28.89 10.57
C ASN A 270 1.89 29.76 11.25
N GLU A 271 2.28 30.68 12.13
CA GLU A 271 1.39 31.68 12.77
C GLU A 271 0.88 32.72 11.77
N ALA A 272 -0.31 33.27 12.03
CA ALA A 272 -0.99 34.17 11.12
C ALA A 272 -0.27 35.53 11.14
N ASP A 273 0.03 36.11 9.96
CA ASP A 273 0.55 37.49 9.90
C ASP A 273 -0.63 38.46 10.10
N PRO A 274 -0.77 39.13 11.26
CA PRO A 274 -1.93 39.96 11.57
C PRO A 274 -1.98 41.23 10.70
N ALA A 275 -0.86 41.62 10.10
CA ALA A 275 -0.78 42.78 9.21
C ALA A 275 -1.32 42.46 7.80
N HIS A 276 -1.56 41.18 7.49
CA HIS A 276 -1.99 40.76 6.17
C HIS A 276 -3.52 40.68 6.07
N ARG A 277 -4.09 41.38 5.08
CA ARG A 277 -5.56 41.49 4.90
C ARG A 277 -6.26 40.12 4.75
N LEU A 278 -5.60 39.13 4.14
CA LEU A 278 -6.18 37.79 3.97
C LEU A 278 -6.33 37.03 5.30
N THR A 279 -5.42 37.26 6.26
CA THR A 279 -5.49 36.65 7.60
C THR A 279 -6.82 37.00 8.30
N ASN A 280 -7.27 38.24 8.16
CA ASN A 280 -8.51 38.74 8.75
C ASN A 280 -9.77 38.38 7.93
N ILE A 281 -9.64 38.10 6.62
CA ILE A 281 -10.77 37.74 5.75
C ILE A 281 -11.16 36.27 5.89
N PHE A 282 -10.18 35.39 6.11
CA PHE A 282 -10.38 33.95 6.18
C PHE A 282 -10.45 33.39 7.60
N ASP A 283 -10.50 34.26 8.63
CA ASP A 283 -10.38 33.88 10.04
C ASP A 283 -9.30 32.80 10.26
N MET A 284 -8.10 33.03 9.69
CA MET A 284 -6.97 32.10 9.71
C MET A 284 -6.33 31.97 11.11
N THR A 285 -7.08 32.25 12.17
CA THR A 285 -6.72 32.00 13.55
C THR A 285 -6.81 30.50 13.85
N GLU A 286 -7.83 29.80 13.31
CA GLU A 286 -8.01 28.36 13.47
C GLU A 286 -6.99 27.57 12.64
N ARG A 287 -6.29 26.66 13.32
CA ARG A 287 -5.31 25.74 12.73
C ARG A 287 -5.57 24.35 13.23
N HIS A 288 -5.44 23.39 12.33
CA HIS A 288 -5.56 21.99 12.67
C HIS A 288 -4.17 21.40 12.87
N THR A 289 -3.96 20.74 14.02
CA THR A 289 -2.81 19.86 14.21
C THR A 289 -2.98 18.62 13.35
N VAL A 290 -1.96 18.27 12.58
CA VAL A 290 -1.97 17.11 11.68
C VAL A 290 -0.85 16.16 12.09
N LEU A 291 -1.21 14.95 12.52
CA LEU A 291 -0.25 13.90 12.86
C LEU A 291 0.20 13.19 11.57
N GLN A 292 1.39 13.52 11.09
CA GLN A 292 1.97 12.92 9.88
C GLN A 292 2.57 11.53 10.15
N GLY A 293 2.97 11.29 11.39
CA GLY A 293 3.44 9.97 11.82
C GLY A 293 3.94 9.95 13.25
N SER A 294 4.51 8.82 13.66
CA SER A 294 5.18 8.64 14.95
C SER A 294 6.41 7.75 14.77
N ILE A 295 7.48 8.05 15.50
CA ILE A 295 8.74 7.31 15.44
C ILE A 295 9.12 6.78 16.81
N SER A 296 9.73 5.60 16.84
CA SER A 296 10.31 5.00 18.04
C SER A 296 11.59 4.26 17.68
N CYS A 297 12.54 4.18 18.62
CA CYS A 297 13.76 3.41 18.45
C CYS A 297 13.80 2.30 19.50
N THR A 298 14.14 1.09 19.07
CA THR A 298 14.44 -0.02 19.97
C THR A 298 15.84 0.15 20.59
N ASN A 299 16.11 -0.57 21.67
CA ASN A 299 17.46 -0.58 22.28
C ASN A 299 18.54 -1.19 21.36
N THR A 300 18.15 -2.00 20.38
CA THR A 300 19.05 -2.54 19.35
C THR A 300 19.29 -1.57 18.19
N GLY A 301 18.68 -0.37 18.22
CA GLY A 301 18.87 0.66 17.21
C GLY A 301 17.90 0.61 16.03
N VAL A 302 16.94 -0.31 16.00
CA VAL A 302 15.93 -0.36 14.92
C VAL A 302 14.95 0.79 15.09
N LEU A 303 14.80 1.62 14.05
CA LEU A 303 13.77 2.66 13.97
C LEU A 303 12.46 2.02 13.48
N SER A 304 11.35 2.35 14.13
CA SER A 304 9.99 2.08 13.62
C SER A 304 9.30 3.40 13.31
N PHE A 305 8.75 3.53 12.10
CA PHE A 305 7.95 4.67 11.65
C PHE A 305 6.51 4.22 11.44
N PHE A 306 5.57 4.85 12.14
CA PHE A 306 4.13 4.65 11.99
C PHE A 306 3.54 5.87 11.26
N ALA A 307 2.70 5.64 10.25
CA ALA A 307 2.01 6.72 9.54
C ALA A 307 0.89 7.38 10.38
N GLY A 308 0.31 8.45 9.84
CA GLY A 308 -0.87 9.14 10.38
C GLY A 308 -2.11 8.25 10.56
N ASP A 309 -3.16 8.83 11.13
CA ASP A 309 -4.39 8.13 11.52
C ASP A 309 -5.39 7.98 10.36
N GLY A 310 -5.03 8.43 9.15
CA GLY A 310 -5.89 8.47 7.96
C GLY A 310 -6.96 9.57 8.06
N ILE A 311 -6.62 10.68 8.71
CA ILE A 311 -7.53 11.81 8.94
C ILE A 311 -7.33 12.86 7.84
N SER A 312 -8.41 13.15 7.13
CA SER A 312 -8.47 14.20 6.12
C SER A 312 -9.66 15.10 6.39
N LYS A 313 -9.47 16.41 6.19
CA LYS A 313 -10.49 17.43 6.49
C LYS A 313 -10.36 18.61 5.54
N ALA A 314 -11.49 19.27 5.31
CA ALA A 314 -11.51 20.63 4.78
C ALA A 314 -11.39 21.67 5.90
N MET A 315 -10.94 22.88 5.56
CA MET A 315 -10.98 24.03 6.47
C MET A 315 -12.41 24.48 6.80
N THR A 316 -13.37 24.19 5.91
CA THR A 316 -14.79 24.47 6.15
C THR A 316 -15.62 23.23 5.85
N PRO A 317 -16.55 22.81 6.73
CA PRO A 317 -17.33 21.58 6.53
C PRO A 317 -18.15 21.51 5.23
N SER A 318 -18.48 22.67 4.61
CA SER A 318 -19.22 22.73 3.35
C SER A 318 -18.36 22.48 2.10
N SER A 319 -17.03 22.45 2.21
CA SER A 319 -16.14 22.14 1.10
C SER A 319 -16.07 20.63 0.90
N LEU A 320 -16.97 20.08 0.09
CA LEU A 320 -16.96 18.66 -0.26
C LEU A 320 -15.82 18.34 -1.24
N ASN A 321 -15.28 17.13 -1.14
CA ASN A 321 -14.21 16.59 -1.98
C ASN A 321 -14.78 15.85 -3.21
N THR A 322 -15.43 16.58 -4.11
CA THR A 322 -16.19 16.00 -5.23
C THR A 322 -15.35 15.66 -6.46
N ASP A 323 -14.07 16.04 -6.47
CA ASP A 323 -13.10 15.65 -7.49
C ASP A 323 -12.23 14.48 -7.00
N PHE A 324 -11.77 13.64 -7.93
CA PHE A 324 -10.97 12.46 -7.56
C PHE A 324 -9.61 12.86 -6.99
N ALA A 325 -8.98 13.90 -7.52
CA ALA A 325 -7.61 14.29 -7.16
C ALA A 325 -7.51 15.70 -6.58
N ASP A 326 -8.31 16.66 -7.05
CA ASP A 326 -7.98 18.09 -6.92
C ASP A 326 -9.03 18.89 -6.15
N ASN A 327 -9.04 18.71 -4.82
CA ASN A 327 -10.00 19.41 -3.95
C ASN A 327 -9.31 20.55 -3.19
N SER A 328 -9.55 21.80 -3.61
CA SER A 328 -9.11 22.97 -2.85
C SER A 328 -9.76 23.01 -1.46
N ASN A 329 -9.10 23.69 -0.51
CA ASN A 329 -9.50 23.81 0.90
C ASN A 329 -9.33 22.54 1.76
N TRP A 330 -8.77 21.47 1.21
CA TRP A 330 -8.51 20.20 1.90
C TRP A 330 -7.06 20.01 2.32
N TYR A 331 -6.88 19.25 3.39
CA TYR A 331 -5.62 18.63 3.78
C TYR A 331 -5.84 17.16 4.19
N ASP A 332 -4.79 16.37 4.08
CA ASP A 332 -4.69 15.02 4.64
C ASP A 332 -3.39 14.86 5.44
N ASP A 333 -3.22 13.70 6.07
CA ASP A 333 -2.10 13.37 6.94
C ASP A 333 -1.01 12.52 6.28
N ILE A 334 -1.12 12.30 4.96
CA ILE A 334 -0.06 11.69 4.16
C ILE A 334 1.19 12.58 4.22
N CYS A 335 2.36 11.99 4.19
CA CYS A 335 3.63 12.68 4.07
C CYS A 335 4.71 11.80 3.44
N ASP A 336 5.80 12.42 3.01
CA ASP A 336 7.05 11.73 2.75
C ASP A 336 8.25 12.60 3.17
N GLY A 337 9.42 12.00 3.33
CA GLY A 337 10.62 12.75 3.64
C GLY A 337 11.85 11.94 4.03
N GLN A 338 12.88 12.66 4.42
CA GLN A 338 14.21 12.12 4.68
C GLN A 338 14.27 11.36 6.01
N VAL A 339 14.99 10.23 5.99
CA VAL A 339 15.39 9.44 7.16
C VAL A 339 16.91 9.39 7.21
N SER A 340 17.50 9.96 8.26
CA SER A 340 18.95 9.95 8.50
C SER A 340 19.29 9.41 9.89
N ALA A 341 20.56 9.06 10.09
CA ALA A 341 21.03 8.52 11.35
C ALA A 341 22.44 9.01 11.72
N ILE A 342 22.75 8.96 13.00
CA ILE A 342 24.08 9.21 13.57
C ILE A 342 24.43 7.99 14.43
N LEU A 343 25.49 7.28 14.05
CA LEU A 343 26.07 6.18 14.82
C LEU A 343 27.23 6.73 15.65
N THR A 344 27.09 6.67 16.97
CA THR A 344 28.15 7.01 17.93
C THR A 344 28.71 5.71 18.49
N LEU A 345 30.00 5.46 18.28
CA LEU A 345 30.70 4.30 18.81
C LEU A 345 31.28 4.58 20.20
N SER A 346 31.43 3.53 21.00
CA SER A 346 31.99 3.56 22.35
C SER A 346 33.41 4.15 22.44
N ASN A 347 34.18 4.12 21.36
CA ASN A 347 35.50 4.76 21.26
C ASN A 347 35.44 6.28 21.03
N GLY A 348 34.25 6.86 20.85
CA GLY A 348 34.00 8.27 20.58
C GLY A 348 33.86 8.61 19.08
N ASP A 349 34.03 7.66 18.17
CA ASP A 349 33.85 7.88 16.74
C ASP A 349 32.38 8.16 16.41
N VAL A 350 32.14 9.07 15.46
CA VAL A 350 30.81 9.47 15.01
C VAL A 350 30.72 9.31 13.50
N VAL A 351 29.72 8.54 13.06
CA VAL A 351 29.41 8.33 11.65
C VAL A 351 28.06 8.96 11.33
N ASN A 352 28.05 9.94 10.42
CA ASN A 352 26.83 10.56 9.91
C ASN A 352 26.33 9.79 8.68
N ILE A 353 25.06 9.43 8.69
CA ILE A 353 24.36 8.69 7.64
C ILE A 353 23.19 9.57 7.16
N ASP A 354 23.54 10.65 6.46
CA ASP A 354 22.65 11.76 6.11
C ASP A 354 22.76 12.23 4.65
N GLN A 355 23.58 11.55 3.84
CA GLN A 355 23.79 11.86 2.42
C GLN A 355 22.89 10.98 1.55
N ALA A 356 22.58 11.42 0.33
CA ALA A 356 21.64 10.69 -0.54
C ALA A 356 22.08 9.24 -0.86
N ASP A 357 23.38 8.95 -0.86
CA ASP A 357 23.96 7.63 -1.13
C ASP A 357 23.91 6.66 0.07
N ASN A 358 23.68 7.17 1.29
CA ASN A 358 23.71 6.36 2.51
C ASN A 358 22.50 6.52 3.43
N SER A 359 21.75 7.61 3.31
CA SER A 359 20.48 7.84 3.98
C SER A 359 19.31 7.16 3.27
N ALA A 360 18.11 7.32 3.80
CA ALA A 360 16.89 6.75 3.24
C ALA A 360 15.76 7.79 3.17
N TRP A 361 14.62 7.34 2.65
CA TRP A 361 13.38 8.09 2.58
C TRP A 361 12.23 7.27 3.17
N ILE A 362 11.21 7.94 3.66
CA ILE A 362 9.94 7.34 4.08
C ILE A 362 8.83 8.00 3.28
N ALA A 363 7.92 7.21 2.70
CA ALA A 363 6.66 7.69 2.16
C ALA A 363 5.50 7.02 2.90
N THR A 364 4.46 7.79 3.18
CA THR A 364 3.21 7.22 3.70
C THR A 364 2.18 7.07 2.61
N ALA A 365 1.29 6.08 2.78
CA ALA A 365 0.34 5.68 1.75
C ALA A 365 -1.04 5.34 2.36
N PRO A 366 -2.09 5.27 1.52
CA PRO A 366 -3.34 4.59 1.87
C PRO A 366 -3.11 3.18 2.45
N PRO A 367 -4.06 2.64 3.24
CA PRO A 367 -4.02 1.23 3.64
C PRO A 367 -3.98 0.33 2.41
N ASP A 368 -3.34 -0.83 2.58
CA ASP A 368 -3.45 -1.93 1.63
C ASP A 368 -4.61 -2.81 2.10
N PHE A 369 -5.68 -2.86 1.31
CA PHE A 369 -6.88 -3.61 1.65
C PHE A 369 -6.82 -5.08 1.23
N ALA A 370 -5.74 -5.53 0.57
CA ALA A 370 -5.47 -6.94 0.36
C ALA A 370 -3.95 -7.25 0.37
N PRO A 371 -3.26 -7.14 1.53
CA PRO A 371 -1.80 -7.22 1.61
C PRO A 371 -1.12 -8.50 1.08
N GLN A 372 -1.91 -9.55 0.83
CA GLN A 372 -1.44 -10.83 0.27
C GLN A 372 -1.65 -10.91 -1.24
N ILE A 373 -2.30 -9.93 -1.88
CA ILE A 373 -2.55 -9.88 -3.31
C ILE A 373 -1.63 -8.80 -3.88
N GLU A 374 -0.56 -9.24 -4.53
CA GLU A 374 0.45 -8.33 -5.06
C GLU A 374 -0.02 -7.67 -6.37
N PRO A 375 0.23 -6.36 -6.59
CA PRO A 375 0.00 -5.70 -7.88
C PRO A 375 0.65 -6.47 -9.03
N LEU A 376 -0.01 -6.51 -10.21
CA LEU A 376 0.54 -7.17 -11.39
C LEU A 376 1.94 -6.65 -11.77
N VAL A 377 2.10 -5.32 -11.67
CA VAL A 377 3.36 -4.62 -11.84
C VAL A 377 3.56 -3.75 -10.61
N THR A 378 4.71 -3.91 -9.96
CA THR A 378 4.99 -3.29 -8.67
C THR A 378 5.82 -2.01 -8.84
N LEU A 379 5.90 -1.19 -7.80
CA LEU A 379 6.78 -0.03 -7.83
C LEU A 379 8.26 -0.45 -7.84
N TYR A 380 8.58 -1.64 -7.32
CA TYR A 380 9.92 -2.23 -7.49
C TYR A 380 10.21 -2.55 -8.97
N ASP A 381 9.23 -3.06 -9.71
CA ASP A 381 9.38 -3.28 -11.16
C ASP A 381 9.70 -1.96 -11.89
N MET A 382 9.13 -0.83 -11.45
CA MET A 382 9.48 0.49 -11.98
C MET A 382 10.92 0.91 -11.69
N VAL A 383 11.43 0.64 -10.47
CA VAL A 383 12.85 0.85 -10.16
C VAL A 383 13.72 0.04 -11.12
N CYS A 384 13.40 -1.24 -11.30
CA CYS A 384 14.15 -2.15 -12.17
C CYS A 384 14.12 -1.72 -13.64
N GLY A 385 12.97 -1.33 -14.17
CA GLY A 385 12.84 -0.91 -15.58
C GLY A 385 13.35 0.50 -15.87
N ALA A 386 13.52 1.37 -14.86
CA ALA A 386 13.97 2.75 -15.05
C ALA A 386 15.41 2.83 -15.60
N GLN A 387 16.30 1.91 -15.19
CA GLN A 387 17.70 1.85 -15.65
C GLN A 387 17.85 1.24 -17.05
N ILE A 388 16.81 0.58 -17.58
CA ILE A 388 16.85 -0.14 -18.86
C ILE A 388 16.42 0.81 -19.97
N LYS A 389 17.18 0.87 -21.07
CA LYS A 389 16.76 1.61 -22.28
C LYS A 389 15.94 0.69 -23.17
N GLU A 390 14.92 1.24 -23.85
CA GLU A 390 14.09 0.46 -24.78
C GLU A 390 14.94 -0.23 -25.87
N ALA A 391 15.97 0.45 -26.38
CA ALA A 391 16.90 -0.09 -27.37
C ALA A 391 17.75 -1.29 -26.88
N GLN A 392 17.75 -1.57 -25.57
CA GLN A 392 18.51 -2.66 -24.94
C GLN A 392 17.63 -3.84 -24.54
N LEU A 393 16.30 -3.79 -24.77
CA LEU A 393 15.38 -4.84 -24.36
C LEU A 393 15.78 -6.21 -24.94
N ASN A 394 16.17 -6.27 -26.21
CA ASN A 394 16.61 -7.52 -26.85
C ASN A 394 17.91 -8.12 -26.27
N GLN A 395 18.59 -7.45 -25.34
CA GLN A 395 19.78 -7.94 -24.63
C GLN A 395 19.43 -8.55 -23.27
N ILE A 396 18.16 -8.44 -22.83
CA ILE A 396 17.70 -9.00 -21.56
C ILE A 396 17.77 -10.53 -21.65
N THR A 397 18.53 -11.12 -20.73
CA THR A 397 18.50 -12.56 -20.46
C THR A 397 17.28 -12.88 -19.59
N THR A 398 16.61 -14.00 -19.84
CA THR A 398 15.37 -14.36 -19.16
C THR A 398 15.49 -15.73 -18.50
N GLN A 399 15.08 -15.80 -17.25
CA GLN A 399 14.73 -17.07 -16.59
C GLN A 399 13.22 -17.21 -16.50
N PHE A 400 12.71 -18.43 -16.32
CA PHE A 400 11.29 -18.64 -16.06
C PHE A 400 10.83 -17.87 -14.79
N SER A 401 11.70 -17.76 -13.79
CA SER A 401 11.47 -16.97 -12.58
C SER A 401 11.26 -15.46 -12.81
N ASP A 402 11.67 -14.91 -13.97
CA ASP A 402 11.38 -13.52 -14.34
C ASP A 402 9.99 -13.36 -14.98
N VAL A 403 9.41 -14.46 -15.47
CA VAL A 403 8.08 -14.50 -16.09
C VAL A 403 7.00 -14.94 -15.12
N PHE A 404 7.33 -15.86 -14.21
CA PHE A 404 6.40 -16.40 -13.24
C PHE A 404 5.66 -15.33 -12.42
N PRO A 405 6.30 -14.24 -11.93
CA PRO A 405 5.58 -13.19 -11.22
C PRO A 405 4.43 -12.60 -12.02
N ILE A 406 4.58 -12.38 -13.34
CA ILE A 406 3.51 -11.84 -14.20
C ILE A 406 2.30 -12.78 -14.20
N LEU A 407 2.54 -14.08 -14.42
CA LEU A 407 1.48 -15.09 -14.48
C LEU A 407 0.82 -15.29 -13.11
N TYR A 408 1.62 -15.35 -12.06
CA TYR A 408 1.15 -15.64 -10.72
C TYR A 408 0.40 -14.47 -10.08
N ARG A 409 0.88 -13.24 -10.26
CA ARG A 409 0.16 -12.03 -9.83
C ARG A 409 -1.17 -11.93 -10.56
N LEU A 410 -1.19 -12.08 -11.89
CA LEU A 410 -2.44 -12.09 -12.68
C LEU A 410 -3.42 -13.17 -12.22
N TYR A 411 -2.92 -14.38 -11.96
CA TYR A 411 -3.71 -15.49 -11.44
C TYR A 411 -4.37 -15.15 -10.09
N ARG A 412 -3.65 -14.46 -9.20
CA ARG A 412 -4.16 -14.08 -7.87
C ARG A 412 -5.11 -12.89 -7.89
N MET A 413 -5.13 -12.09 -8.95
CA MET A 413 -6.11 -11.00 -9.10
C MET A 413 -7.56 -11.50 -9.06
N GLN A 414 -7.79 -12.80 -9.29
CA GLN A 414 -9.09 -13.45 -9.12
C GLN A 414 -9.73 -13.24 -7.75
N TRP A 415 -8.98 -12.86 -6.72
CA TRP A 415 -9.51 -12.63 -5.36
C TRP A 415 -10.09 -11.24 -5.14
N VAL A 416 -9.73 -10.30 -6.01
CA VAL A 416 -10.02 -8.86 -5.86
C VAL A 416 -10.67 -8.25 -7.10
N ASN A 417 -10.72 -8.98 -8.21
CA ASN A 417 -11.32 -8.56 -9.46
C ASN A 417 -12.12 -9.69 -10.12
N GLN A 418 -13.37 -9.41 -10.49
CA GLN A 418 -14.24 -10.38 -11.16
C GLN A 418 -13.70 -10.79 -12.53
N ALA A 419 -13.16 -9.84 -13.31
CA ALA A 419 -12.67 -10.14 -14.66
C ALA A 419 -11.56 -11.22 -14.63
N ASP A 420 -10.71 -11.20 -13.60
CA ASP A 420 -9.63 -12.18 -13.42
C ASP A 420 -10.10 -13.50 -12.80
N PHE A 421 -11.32 -13.54 -12.27
CA PHE A 421 -11.95 -14.77 -11.77
C PHE A 421 -12.72 -15.51 -12.87
N SER A 422 -13.53 -14.81 -13.68
CA SER A 422 -14.49 -15.42 -14.61
C SER A 422 -14.28 -15.14 -16.09
N ASP A 423 -13.52 -14.10 -16.45
CA ASP A 423 -13.44 -13.58 -17.83
C ASP A 423 -12.03 -13.63 -18.42
N ASN A 424 -11.05 -14.11 -17.65
CA ASN A 424 -9.64 -14.16 -18.02
C ASN A 424 -9.25 -15.58 -18.50
N GLN A 425 -9.03 -15.70 -19.81
CA GLN A 425 -8.68 -16.97 -20.44
C GLN A 425 -7.30 -17.49 -20.02
N VAL A 426 -6.33 -16.60 -19.75
CA VAL A 426 -5.02 -17.01 -19.22
C VAL A 426 -5.19 -17.63 -17.84
N ASN A 427 -5.92 -16.99 -16.92
CA ASN A 427 -6.14 -17.54 -15.58
C ASN A 427 -6.87 -18.89 -15.63
N THR A 428 -7.88 -19.02 -16.51
CA THR A 428 -8.57 -20.30 -16.76
C THR A 428 -7.56 -21.37 -17.20
N ARG A 429 -6.69 -21.05 -18.17
CA ARG A 429 -5.68 -21.98 -18.68
C ARG A 429 -4.65 -22.39 -17.64
N LEU A 430 -4.18 -21.45 -16.81
CA LEU A 430 -3.25 -21.72 -15.70
C LEU A 430 -3.90 -22.65 -14.65
N GLY A 431 -5.20 -22.43 -14.37
CA GLY A 431 -6.00 -23.29 -13.51
C GLY A 431 -6.18 -24.70 -14.08
N GLU A 432 -6.48 -24.84 -15.38
CA GLU A 432 -6.58 -26.13 -16.06
C GLU A 432 -5.28 -26.95 -15.95
N LEU A 433 -4.14 -26.32 -16.24
CA LEU A 433 -2.83 -26.96 -16.12
C LEU A 433 -2.56 -27.39 -14.68
N SER A 434 -2.87 -26.55 -13.70
CA SER A 434 -2.69 -26.88 -12.28
C SER A 434 -3.59 -28.04 -11.84
N ASN A 435 -4.86 -28.06 -12.26
CA ASN A 435 -5.79 -29.15 -11.95
C ASN A 435 -5.36 -30.50 -12.54
N GLN A 436 -4.55 -30.48 -13.60
CA GLN A 436 -4.01 -31.67 -14.25
C GLN A 436 -2.59 -32.03 -13.77
N ASN A 437 -2.01 -31.24 -12.85
CA ASN A 437 -0.59 -31.32 -12.45
C ASN A 437 0.39 -31.15 -13.63
N GLU A 438 0.00 -30.34 -14.61
CA GLU A 438 0.69 -30.14 -15.89
C GLU A 438 1.32 -28.75 -16.01
N PHE A 439 1.40 -27.97 -14.93
CA PHE A 439 1.94 -26.60 -14.96
C PHE A 439 3.41 -26.55 -15.44
N ALA A 440 4.18 -27.61 -15.19
CA ALA A 440 5.56 -27.78 -15.63
C ALA A 440 5.76 -27.65 -17.15
N GLN A 441 4.70 -27.82 -17.95
CA GLN A 441 4.76 -27.59 -19.40
C GLN A 441 5.14 -26.14 -19.76
N LEU A 442 4.84 -25.17 -18.89
CA LEU A 442 5.22 -23.77 -19.10
C LEU A 442 6.70 -23.49 -18.84
N LEU A 443 7.38 -24.39 -18.13
CA LEU A 443 8.81 -24.29 -17.82
C LEU A 443 9.66 -25.00 -18.90
N ASP A 444 9.07 -25.85 -19.74
CA ASP A 444 9.78 -26.50 -20.82
C ASP A 444 10.12 -25.46 -21.91
N SER A 445 11.42 -25.22 -22.15
CA SER A 445 11.91 -24.31 -23.19
C SER A 445 11.96 -24.94 -24.58
N SER A 446 11.72 -26.25 -24.69
CA SER A 446 11.75 -26.98 -25.95
C SER A 446 10.68 -26.52 -26.94
N THR A 447 10.80 -27.03 -28.17
CA THR A 447 9.82 -26.76 -29.24
C THR A 447 8.48 -27.46 -29.02
N ALA A 448 8.40 -28.48 -28.13
CA ALA A 448 7.20 -29.27 -27.92
C ALA A 448 6.05 -28.47 -27.26
N THR A 449 6.38 -27.55 -26.35
CA THR A 449 5.41 -26.69 -25.63
C THR A 449 5.35 -25.26 -26.18
N ASN A 450 6.04 -25.00 -27.30
CA ASN A 450 6.19 -23.67 -27.86
C ASN A 450 4.84 -23.02 -28.25
N GLU A 451 3.90 -23.81 -28.77
CA GLU A 451 2.56 -23.29 -29.10
C GLU A 451 1.76 -22.87 -27.86
N LEU A 452 1.85 -23.63 -26.75
CA LEU A 452 1.20 -23.27 -25.49
C LEU A 452 1.73 -21.93 -24.93
N ARG A 453 3.06 -21.73 -24.93
CA ARG A 453 3.65 -20.47 -24.47
C ARG A 453 3.24 -19.29 -25.35
N LYS A 454 3.25 -19.48 -26.68
CA LYS A 454 2.81 -18.47 -27.65
C LYS A 454 1.32 -18.15 -27.54
N GLU A 455 0.48 -19.14 -27.27
CA GLU A 455 -0.95 -18.96 -27.05
C GLU A 455 -1.21 -18.02 -25.89
N ILE A 456 -0.58 -18.26 -24.74
CA ILE A 456 -0.68 -17.39 -23.55
C ILE A 456 -0.10 -16.00 -23.86
N PHE A 457 1.11 -15.92 -24.41
CA PHE A 457 1.78 -14.64 -24.69
C PHE A 457 0.96 -13.71 -25.61
N LYS A 458 0.34 -14.25 -26.66
CA LYS A 458 -0.44 -13.45 -27.64
C LYS A 458 -1.63 -12.72 -27.02
N GLN A 459 -2.10 -13.16 -25.84
CA GLN A 459 -3.18 -12.50 -25.13
C GLN A 459 -2.74 -11.22 -24.43
N PHE A 460 -1.44 -11.05 -24.14
CA PHE A 460 -0.92 -9.86 -23.45
C PHE A 460 -0.79 -8.67 -24.39
N ARG A 461 -1.12 -7.49 -23.88
CA ARG A 461 -0.96 -6.22 -24.58
C ARG A 461 0.51 -5.87 -24.75
N ASN A 462 0.89 -5.51 -25.97
CA ASN A 462 2.23 -5.02 -26.27
C ASN A 462 2.39 -3.57 -25.77
N PRO A 463 3.34 -3.27 -24.86
CA PRO A 463 3.58 -1.91 -24.36
C PRO A 463 4.23 -0.97 -25.38
N MET A 464 4.52 -1.43 -26.60
CA MET A 464 4.84 -0.56 -27.74
C MET A 464 3.59 0.10 -28.33
N PHE A 465 2.39 -0.38 -27.95
CA PHE A 465 1.07 0.13 -28.35
C PHE A 465 0.85 0.19 -29.87
N ASP A 466 1.51 -0.69 -30.63
CA ASP A 466 1.55 -0.69 -32.10
C ASP A 466 0.83 -1.89 -32.76
N GLY A 467 0.23 -2.78 -31.97
CA GLY A 467 -0.37 -4.03 -32.47
C GLY A 467 -1.79 -3.89 -33.02
N ALA A 468 -2.74 -3.40 -32.21
CA ALA A 468 -4.17 -3.36 -32.54
C ALA A 468 -4.63 -1.95 -32.96
N ILE A 469 -3.94 -1.33 -33.91
CA ILE A 469 -4.17 0.07 -34.31
C ILE A 469 -4.45 0.23 -35.81
N ASP A 470 -5.20 1.28 -36.14
CA ASP A 470 -5.25 1.87 -37.48
C ASP A 470 -4.52 3.21 -37.45
N LYS A 471 -3.55 3.38 -38.34
CA LYS A 471 -2.85 4.67 -38.52
C LYS A 471 -3.64 5.54 -39.47
N GLN A 472 -4.31 6.56 -38.95
CA GLN A 472 -4.97 7.58 -39.76
C GLN A 472 -3.94 8.61 -40.23
N ASP A 473 -4.11 9.09 -41.46
CA ASP A 473 -3.32 10.18 -42.05
C ASP A 473 -1.79 10.05 -41.89
N PRO A 474 -1.19 8.88 -42.24
CA PRO A 474 0.22 8.63 -42.00
C PRO A 474 1.11 9.65 -42.72
N GLY A 475 2.07 10.22 -41.98
CA GLY A 475 3.02 11.22 -42.50
C GLY A 475 2.48 12.66 -42.54
N GLN A 476 1.25 12.90 -42.06
CA GLN A 476 0.71 14.24 -41.84
C GLN A 476 0.91 14.69 -40.39
N THR A 477 0.75 15.99 -40.13
CA THR A 477 0.84 16.56 -38.75
C THR A 477 -0.20 15.98 -37.80
N ASP A 478 -1.30 15.51 -38.38
CA ASP A 478 -2.50 15.04 -37.71
C ASP A 478 -2.58 13.50 -37.73
N SER A 479 -1.45 12.81 -37.98
CA SER A 479 -1.35 11.36 -37.90
C SER A 479 -1.76 10.87 -36.51
N GLU A 480 -2.65 9.88 -36.45
CA GLU A 480 -3.21 9.35 -35.21
C GLU A 480 -3.23 7.81 -35.24
N TRP A 481 -2.87 7.19 -34.11
CA TRP A 481 -2.99 5.75 -33.92
C TRP A 481 -4.29 5.45 -33.20
N ILE A 482 -5.29 4.96 -33.94
CA ILE A 482 -6.60 4.66 -33.40
C ILE A 482 -6.68 3.18 -33.04
N ASN A 483 -6.90 2.88 -31.77
CA ASN A 483 -7.17 1.55 -31.26
C ASN A 483 -8.38 0.94 -31.99
N THR A 484 -8.19 -0.28 -32.46
CA THR A 484 -9.19 -1.08 -33.19
C THR A 484 -9.81 -2.17 -32.31
N SER A 485 -9.36 -2.29 -31.07
CA SER A 485 -9.98 -3.08 -30.00
C SER A 485 -11.07 -2.25 -29.27
N ARG A 486 -11.60 -2.77 -28.16
CA ARG A 486 -12.56 -2.07 -27.29
C ARG A 486 -11.94 -0.77 -26.75
N ILE A 487 -12.71 0.30 -26.72
CA ILE A 487 -12.35 1.59 -26.11
C ILE A 487 -13.03 1.77 -24.76
N ILE A 488 -12.49 2.65 -23.91
CA ILE A 488 -13.19 3.14 -22.73
C ILE A 488 -13.85 4.49 -23.12
N PRO A 489 -15.18 4.61 -23.12
CA PRO A 489 -15.82 5.87 -23.50
C PRO A 489 -15.66 6.93 -22.40
N SER A 490 -15.64 8.21 -22.79
CA SER A 490 -15.85 9.29 -21.84
C SER A 490 -17.30 9.29 -21.34
N LYS A 491 -17.50 9.78 -20.12
CA LYS A 491 -18.84 10.08 -19.57
C LYS A 491 -19.62 11.10 -20.42
N ASP A 492 -18.92 11.94 -21.19
CA ASP A 492 -19.52 12.94 -22.07
C ASP A 492 -19.97 12.25 -23.38
N THR A 493 -21.15 11.63 -23.32
CA THR A 493 -21.67 10.78 -24.40
C THR A 493 -22.02 11.57 -25.66
N THR A 494 -21.80 10.94 -26.82
CA THR A 494 -22.27 11.43 -28.12
C THR A 494 -23.18 10.37 -28.74
N ASP A 495 -24.42 10.73 -29.11
CA ASP A 495 -25.40 9.80 -29.72
C ASP A 495 -25.10 9.53 -31.20
N ILE A 496 -23.92 8.95 -31.43
CA ILE A 496 -23.44 8.47 -32.72
C ILE A 496 -23.01 7.03 -32.51
N LYS A 497 -23.40 6.16 -33.44
CA LYS A 497 -23.04 4.74 -33.39
C LYS A 497 -21.52 4.58 -33.32
N GLY A 498 -21.04 3.96 -32.24
CA GLY A 498 -19.62 3.68 -32.05
C GLY A 498 -19.03 2.79 -33.16
N ARG A 499 -17.72 2.94 -33.37
CA ARG A 499 -16.94 2.06 -34.25
C ARG A 499 -16.99 0.63 -33.70
N LYS A 500 -17.21 -0.36 -34.57
CA LYS A 500 -17.11 -1.78 -34.18
C LYS A 500 -15.63 -2.17 -34.00
N ALA A 501 -15.30 -2.74 -32.85
CA ALA A 501 -13.98 -3.32 -32.62
C ALA A 501 -13.73 -4.49 -33.59
N THR A 502 -12.52 -4.55 -34.15
CA THR A 502 -12.06 -5.60 -35.08
C THR A 502 -10.98 -6.49 -34.48
N HIS A 503 -10.40 -6.09 -33.34
CA HIS A 503 -9.48 -6.90 -32.56
C HIS A 503 -10.07 -7.17 -31.17
N GLU A 504 -9.71 -8.31 -30.59
CA GLU A 504 -10.07 -8.66 -29.21
C GLU A 504 -9.35 -7.76 -28.22
N LEU A 505 -9.91 -7.65 -27.01
CA LEU A 505 -9.27 -6.92 -25.92
C LEU A 505 -8.14 -7.77 -25.34
N GLN A 506 -6.93 -7.23 -25.31
CA GLN A 506 -5.76 -7.90 -24.74
C GLN A 506 -5.70 -7.72 -23.21
N LEU A 507 -4.97 -8.61 -22.56
CA LEU A 507 -4.72 -8.61 -21.13
C LEU A 507 -3.61 -7.62 -20.72
N PRO A 508 -3.67 -7.12 -19.48
CA PRO A 508 -4.80 -7.25 -18.55
C PRO A 508 -5.95 -6.29 -18.91
N PHE A 509 -7.10 -6.47 -18.27
CA PHE A 509 -8.30 -5.66 -18.48
C PHE A 509 -8.36 -4.45 -17.55
N TYR A 510 -7.24 -3.71 -17.42
CA TYR A 510 -7.14 -2.56 -16.51
C TYR A 510 -7.03 -1.25 -17.30
N PRO A 511 -7.65 -0.14 -16.86
CA PRO A 511 -7.36 1.19 -17.38
C PRO A 511 -5.90 1.60 -17.15
N ASN A 512 -5.43 2.65 -17.85
CA ASN A 512 -4.04 3.10 -17.81
C ASN A 512 -3.91 4.61 -17.99
N ASP A 513 -2.67 5.13 -17.99
CA ASP A 513 -2.32 6.55 -18.04
C ASP A 513 -3.09 7.37 -19.10
N GLY A 514 -3.44 6.76 -20.23
CA GLY A 514 -4.13 7.41 -21.35
C GLY A 514 -5.65 7.28 -21.32
N VAL A 515 -6.27 6.94 -20.18
CA VAL A 515 -7.71 6.72 -20.04
C VAL A 515 -8.57 7.86 -20.59
N ASP A 516 -8.06 9.10 -20.51
CA ASP A 516 -8.71 10.35 -20.95
C ASP A 516 -9.01 10.40 -22.45
N TYR A 517 -8.40 9.53 -23.26
CA TYR A 517 -8.40 9.61 -24.72
C TYR A 517 -9.11 8.41 -25.37
N PRO A 518 -10.45 8.44 -25.54
CA PRO A 518 -11.21 7.41 -26.26
C PRO A 518 -10.61 7.09 -27.63
N GLY A 519 -10.20 5.84 -27.83
CA GLY A 519 -9.55 5.40 -29.06
C GLY A 519 -8.03 5.37 -28.99
N SER A 520 -7.40 5.91 -27.95
CA SER A 520 -5.98 5.68 -27.71
C SER A 520 -5.71 4.23 -27.30
N PRO A 521 -4.63 3.59 -27.80
CA PRO A 521 -4.19 2.29 -27.27
C PRO A 521 -3.69 2.39 -25.81
N MET A 522 -3.32 3.60 -25.34
CA MET A 522 -2.89 3.87 -23.95
C MET A 522 -4.04 3.93 -22.94
N GLN A 523 -5.30 3.78 -23.37
CA GLN A 523 -6.43 3.66 -22.43
C GLN A 523 -6.33 2.41 -21.55
N TRP A 524 -5.62 1.38 -22.01
CA TRP A 524 -5.53 0.09 -21.37
C TRP A 524 -4.10 -0.25 -20.95
N PHE A 525 -3.97 -0.92 -19.82
CA PHE A 525 -2.68 -1.20 -19.19
C PHE A 525 -1.91 -2.26 -19.96
N ALA A 526 -0.59 -2.07 -20.07
CA ALA A 526 0.33 -3.10 -20.53
C ALA A 526 1.40 -3.29 -19.47
N ILE A 527 1.84 -4.54 -19.26
CA ILE A 527 3.07 -4.77 -18.50
C ILE A 527 4.22 -3.99 -19.17
N PRO A 528 5.16 -3.42 -18.39
CA PRO A 528 6.16 -2.51 -18.92
C PRO A 528 7.08 -3.22 -19.94
N PRO A 529 7.70 -2.46 -20.88
CA PRO A 529 8.56 -3.00 -21.92
C PRO A 529 9.54 -4.10 -21.50
N PHE A 530 10.21 -3.98 -20.36
CA PHE A 530 11.17 -5.01 -19.90
C PHE A 530 10.51 -6.31 -19.45
N MET A 531 9.36 -6.24 -18.77
CA MET A 531 8.57 -7.42 -18.38
C MET A 531 7.94 -8.09 -19.60
N TYR A 532 7.44 -7.30 -20.56
CA TYR A 532 6.95 -7.83 -21.83
C TYR A 532 8.06 -8.54 -22.62
N GLN A 533 9.29 -8.03 -22.57
CA GLN A 533 10.44 -8.69 -23.18
C GLN A 533 10.76 -10.04 -22.54
N HIS A 534 10.69 -10.16 -21.21
CA HIS A 534 10.78 -11.47 -20.53
C HIS A 534 9.71 -12.43 -21.03
N LEU A 535 8.47 -11.98 -21.13
CA LEU A 535 7.36 -12.80 -21.63
C LEU A 535 7.54 -13.20 -23.11
N LEU A 536 8.07 -12.29 -23.94
CA LEU A 536 8.42 -12.56 -25.34
C LEU A 536 9.52 -13.61 -25.46
N ASN A 537 10.60 -13.48 -24.70
CA ASN A 537 11.70 -14.44 -24.67
C ASN A 537 11.20 -15.83 -24.23
N TRP A 538 10.38 -15.89 -23.19
CA TRP A 538 9.72 -17.12 -22.75
C TRP A 538 8.86 -17.75 -23.84
N ALA A 539 8.01 -16.96 -24.50
CA ALA A 539 7.19 -17.45 -25.62
C ALA A 539 8.02 -18.00 -26.78
N GLN A 540 9.20 -17.44 -27.02
CA GLN A 540 10.14 -17.90 -28.05
C GLN A 540 10.96 -19.14 -27.62
N GLY A 541 10.98 -19.48 -26.33
CA GLY A 541 11.84 -20.52 -25.77
C GLY A 541 13.26 -20.05 -25.45
N ASP A 542 13.51 -18.74 -25.47
CA ASP A 542 14.79 -18.13 -25.12
C ASP A 542 14.84 -17.79 -23.62
N PHE A 543 14.75 -18.83 -22.78
CA PHE A 543 14.82 -18.70 -21.34
C PHE A 543 15.47 -19.91 -20.70
N THR A 544 16.01 -19.73 -19.50
CA THR A 544 16.55 -20.82 -18.67
C THR A 544 15.65 -21.09 -17.47
N VAL A 545 15.76 -22.30 -16.94
CA VAL A 545 15.06 -22.76 -15.74
C VAL A 545 15.88 -23.89 -15.12
N THR A 546 15.86 -24.01 -13.80
CA THR A 546 16.58 -25.05 -13.06
C THR A 546 15.79 -26.35 -12.98
N GLU A 547 16.48 -27.48 -12.72
CA GLU A 547 15.82 -28.77 -12.46
C GLU A 547 14.97 -28.72 -11.18
N GLU A 548 15.39 -27.94 -10.18
CA GLU A 548 14.64 -27.77 -8.93
C GLU A 548 13.33 -27.01 -9.14
N GLU A 549 13.32 -25.95 -9.95
CA GLU A 549 12.08 -25.27 -10.34
C GLU A 549 11.12 -26.24 -11.05
N GLN A 550 11.62 -27.04 -12.00
CA GLN A 550 10.80 -28.04 -12.70
C GLN A 550 10.21 -29.09 -11.76
N ALA A 551 10.98 -29.53 -10.77
CA ALA A 551 10.55 -30.52 -9.78
C ALA A 551 9.42 -30.03 -8.87
N HIS A 552 9.21 -28.71 -8.74
CA HIS A 552 8.16 -28.10 -7.92
C HIS A 552 7.04 -27.46 -8.73
N ALA A 553 7.01 -27.65 -10.05
CA ALA A 553 6.06 -27.00 -10.95
C ALA A 553 4.85 -27.88 -11.32
N GLN A 554 4.37 -28.74 -10.41
CA GLN A 554 3.13 -29.50 -10.67
C GLN A 554 1.93 -28.57 -10.82
N THR A 555 1.81 -27.61 -9.91
CA THR A 555 0.79 -26.55 -9.93
C THR A 555 1.44 -25.18 -9.86
N ILE A 556 0.69 -24.14 -10.18
CA ILE A 556 1.16 -22.77 -10.01
C ILE A 556 1.49 -22.46 -8.54
N ASP A 557 0.68 -22.99 -7.61
CA ASP A 557 0.84 -22.78 -6.17
C ASP A 557 2.05 -23.55 -5.60
N SER A 558 2.33 -24.77 -6.08
CA SER A 558 3.52 -25.52 -5.63
C SER A 558 4.82 -24.80 -6.01
N LEU A 559 4.85 -24.20 -7.20
CA LEU A 559 5.99 -23.40 -7.65
C LEU A 559 6.07 -22.07 -6.90
N ALA A 560 4.93 -21.45 -6.57
CA ALA A 560 4.90 -20.27 -5.72
C ALA A 560 5.50 -20.56 -4.33
N HIS A 561 5.14 -21.67 -3.69
CA HIS A 561 5.73 -22.09 -2.42
C HIS A 561 7.25 -22.30 -2.51
N PHE A 562 7.74 -22.86 -3.61
CA PHE A 562 9.18 -22.99 -3.86
C PHE A 562 9.87 -21.61 -3.93
N TYR A 563 9.30 -20.65 -4.66
CA TYR A 563 9.87 -19.30 -4.75
C TYR A 563 9.73 -18.49 -3.45
N ILE A 564 8.66 -18.71 -2.66
CA ILE A 564 8.54 -18.13 -1.30
C ILE A 564 9.72 -18.55 -0.44
N ASN A 565 10.07 -19.85 -0.44
CA ASN A 565 11.24 -20.34 0.29
C ASN A 565 12.55 -19.77 -0.28
N THR A 566 12.64 -19.65 -1.61
CA THR A 566 13.80 -19.05 -2.28
C THR A 566 14.04 -17.60 -1.81
N PHE A 567 12.99 -16.79 -1.65
CA PHE A 567 13.12 -15.45 -1.07
C PHE A 567 13.55 -15.50 0.40
N ALA A 568 12.95 -16.39 1.20
CA ALA A 568 13.26 -16.51 2.63
C ALA A 568 14.71 -16.93 2.90
N GLU A 569 15.32 -17.69 1.98
CA GLU A 569 16.68 -18.21 2.09
C GLU A 569 17.75 -17.30 1.44
N SER A 570 17.37 -16.15 0.89
CA SER A 570 18.32 -15.23 0.23
C SER A 570 19.39 -14.70 1.19
N GLU A 571 20.65 -14.71 0.75
CA GLU A 571 21.81 -14.19 1.50
C GLU A 571 21.92 -12.65 1.47
N HIS A 572 20.95 -11.95 0.88
CA HIS A 572 20.98 -10.50 0.67
C HIS A 572 19.86 -9.75 1.41
N PRO A 573 19.73 -9.85 2.74
CA PRO A 573 18.58 -9.36 3.48
C PRO A 573 18.32 -7.84 3.33
N ALA A 574 19.39 -7.03 3.19
CA ALA A 574 19.24 -5.60 2.98
C ALA A 574 18.58 -5.26 1.63
N LEU A 575 19.05 -5.85 0.52
CA LEU A 575 18.47 -5.64 -0.81
C LEU A 575 17.07 -6.27 -0.91
N LEU A 576 16.88 -7.41 -0.24
CA LEU A 576 15.58 -8.08 -0.14
C LEU A 576 14.55 -7.18 0.56
N SER A 577 14.93 -6.54 1.67
CA SER A 577 14.07 -5.57 2.36
C SER A 577 13.79 -4.32 1.53
N ALA A 578 14.78 -3.85 0.74
CA ALA A 578 14.61 -2.73 -0.18
C ALA A 578 13.57 -3.04 -1.26
N ARG A 579 13.57 -4.27 -1.77
CA ARG A 579 12.58 -4.77 -2.72
C ARG A 579 11.21 -4.95 -2.08
N ALA A 580 11.14 -5.68 -0.98
CA ALA A 580 9.90 -6.03 -0.30
C ALA A 580 9.09 -4.79 0.14
N ALA A 581 9.78 -3.69 0.48
CA ALA A 581 9.13 -2.42 0.80
C ALA A 581 8.36 -1.80 -0.39
N LEU A 582 8.69 -2.17 -1.63
CA LEU A 582 8.11 -1.61 -2.86
C LEU A 582 7.30 -2.63 -3.69
N ASP A 583 7.48 -3.93 -3.48
CA ASP A 583 6.76 -4.98 -4.22
C ASP A 583 5.25 -4.97 -3.92
N ALA A 584 4.83 -4.48 -2.75
CA ALA A 584 3.41 -4.31 -2.41
C ALA A 584 2.80 -2.98 -2.92
N LEU A 585 3.54 -2.15 -3.66
CA LEU A 585 3.06 -0.86 -4.18
C LEU A 585 2.79 -0.95 -5.68
N TYR A 586 1.84 -0.16 -6.18
CA TYR A 586 1.52 -0.17 -7.60
C TYR A 586 2.60 0.47 -8.49
N GLY A 587 2.96 -0.20 -9.57
CA GLY A 587 3.87 0.27 -10.62
C GLY A 587 3.17 0.80 -11.88
N GLY A 588 1.88 1.15 -11.80
CA GLY A 588 1.07 1.67 -12.90
C GLY A 588 -0.29 0.95 -13.03
N GLY A 589 -1.26 1.49 -13.76
CA GLY A 589 -1.25 2.80 -14.45
C GLY A 589 -1.16 3.99 -13.46
N PHE A 590 -0.71 5.15 -13.94
CA PHE A 590 -0.47 6.35 -13.15
C PHE A 590 -1.51 7.45 -13.45
N HIS A 591 -2.69 7.34 -12.83
CA HIS A 591 -3.77 8.34 -12.90
C HIS A 591 -4.44 8.68 -11.54
N PRO A 592 -3.70 9.15 -10.52
CA PRO A 592 -2.24 9.21 -10.41
C PRO A 592 -1.60 7.88 -9.99
N GLY A 593 -2.37 6.90 -9.54
CA GLY A 593 -1.88 5.68 -8.89
C GLY A 593 -2.48 5.56 -7.48
N VAL A 594 -1.90 4.70 -6.63
CA VAL A 594 -2.36 4.51 -5.24
C VAL A 594 -1.40 5.16 -4.24
N GLU A 595 -0.16 4.72 -4.19
CA GLU A 595 0.82 5.20 -3.20
C GLU A 595 1.72 6.31 -3.73
N LEU A 596 2.30 6.09 -4.91
CA LEU A 596 3.23 6.97 -5.61
C LEU A 596 2.89 6.98 -7.11
N THR A 597 3.60 7.80 -7.89
CA THR A 597 3.24 8.04 -9.30
C THR A 597 4.45 8.14 -10.24
N TRP A 598 4.21 8.56 -11.47
CA TRP A 598 5.09 8.48 -12.64
C TRP A 598 6.54 8.97 -12.45
N PRO A 599 6.92 9.94 -11.59
CA PRO A 599 8.35 10.28 -11.42
C PRO A 599 9.19 9.09 -10.98
N MET A 600 8.58 8.11 -10.30
CA MET A 600 9.23 6.86 -9.88
C MET A 600 9.62 5.94 -11.04
N ARG A 601 9.08 6.13 -12.25
CA ARG A 601 9.45 5.28 -13.41
C ARG A 601 10.65 5.82 -14.21
N HIS A 602 11.25 6.93 -13.77
CA HIS A 602 12.37 7.60 -14.42
C HIS A 602 13.65 7.46 -13.64
N ASP A 603 14.75 7.15 -14.34
CA ASP A 603 16.06 7.05 -13.70
C ASP A 603 16.53 8.38 -13.09
N HIS A 604 15.99 9.51 -13.58
CA HIS A 604 16.31 10.85 -13.12
C HIS A 604 16.04 11.07 -11.63
N ILE A 605 15.07 10.36 -11.01
CA ILE A 605 14.76 10.50 -9.58
C ILE A 605 15.77 9.76 -8.68
N TYR A 606 16.56 8.84 -9.24
CA TYR A 606 17.50 8.02 -8.49
C TYR A 606 18.91 8.62 -8.53
N LYS A 607 19.56 8.63 -7.37
CA LYS A 607 20.99 8.92 -7.21
C LYS A 607 21.83 7.71 -7.61
N THR A 608 21.33 6.52 -7.28
CA THR A 608 21.89 5.21 -7.63
C THR A 608 20.72 4.32 -8.00
N ASN A 609 20.86 3.54 -9.08
CA ASN A 609 19.93 2.49 -9.45
C ASN A 609 20.72 1.43 -10.21
N GLU A 610 21.09 0.35 -9.52
CA GLU A 610 21.99 -0.67 -10.06
C GLU A 610 21.48 -2.07 -9.71
N ARG A 611 21.17 -2.89 -10.72
CA ARG A 611 20.96 -4.32 -10.52
C ARG A 611 22.23 -4.97 -9.96
N LYS A 612 22.10 -5.71 -8.86
CA LYS A 612 23.22 -6.38 -8.17
C LYS A 612 23.28 -7.87 -8.46
N SER A 613 22.17 -8.58 -8.31
CA SER A 613 22.14 -10.05 -8.39
C SER A 613 20.75 -10.59 -8.71
N GLY A 614 20.63 -11.91 -8.89
CA GLY A 614 19.38 -12.63 -8.69
C GLY A 614 19.00 -12.66 -7.20
N VAL A 615 17.86 -13.26 -6.86
CA VAL A 615 17.51 -13.52 -5.44
C VAL A 615 18.51 -14.48 -4.80
N ASN A 616 19.05 -15.41 -5.58
CA ASN A 616 20.24 -16.19 -5.26
C ASN A 616 21.09 -16.41 -6.53
N GLU A 617 22.12 -17.26 -6.46
CA GLU A 617 23.03 -17.52 -7.60
C GLU A 617 22.32 -18.17 -8.80
N ALA A 618 21.35 -19.05 -8.56
CA ALA A 618 20.70 -19.83 -9.62
C ALA A 618 19.42 -19.17 -10.15
N ILE A 619 18.67 -18.49 -9.29
CA ILE A 619 17.31 -18.02 -9.53
C ILE A 619 17.27 -16.49 -9.50
N SER A 620 16.85 -15.89 -10.61
CA SER A 620 16.73 -14.45 -10.80
C SER A 620 15.55 -13.86 -10.03
N LEU A 621 14.32 -14.34 -10.26
CA LEU A 621 13.08 -13.81 -9.68
C LEU A 621 12.93 -12.28 -9.87
N LEU A 622 13.25 -11.71 -11.04
CA LEU A 622 13.35 -10.26 -11.32
C LEU A 622 14.52 -9.53 -10.62
N GLY A 623 15.33 -10.25 -9.84
CA GLY A 623 16.59 -9.78 -9.27
C GLY A 623 16.47 -8.87 -8.05
N LEU A 624 17.64 -8.42 -7.60
CA LEU A 624 17.86 -7.50 -6.49
C LEU A 624 18.67 -6.30 -6.99
N SER A 625 18.32 -5.11 -6.52
CA SER A 625 18.89 -3.84 -6.98
C SER A 625 19.22 -2.96 -5.79
N GLU A 626 20.38 -2.30 -5.83
CA GLU A 626 20.69 -1.19 -4.92
C GLU A 626 20.21 0.10 -5.58
N PHE A 627 19.30 0.79 -4.91
CA PHE A 627 18.79 2.06 -5.39
C PHE A 627 18.73 3.10 -4.27
N ARG A 628 18.88 4.37 -4.62
CA ARG A 628 18.85 5.51 -3.70
C ARG A 628 18.15 6.67 -4.39
N LEU A 629 17.24 7.35 -3.70
CA LEU A 629 16.61 8.56 -4.24
C LEU A 629 17.59 9.73 -4.23
N LYS A 630 17.50 10.60 -5.24
CA LYS A 630 18.12 11.93 -5.17
C LYS A 630 17.44 12.72 -4.07
N GLN A 631 18.25 13.42 -3.27
CA GLN A 631 17.78 14.26 -2.18
C GLN A 631 18.41 15.64 -2.35
N ALA A 632 17.62 16.69 -2.16
CA ALA A 632 18.10 18.06 -2.28
C ALA A 632 19.10 18.39 -1.16
N ALA A 633 20.26 18.92 -1.54
CA ALA A 633 21.22 19.49 -0.59
C ALA A 633 20.81 20.91 -0.14
N ASP A 634 20.08 21.65 -0.99
CA ASP A 634 19.64 23.02 -0.71
C ASP A 634 18.17 23.05 -0.25
N ALA A 635 17.97 23.43 1.01
CA ALA A 635 16.63 23.61 1.60
C ALA A 635 15.82 24.74 0.94
N SER A 636 16.44 25.63 0.16
CA SER A 636 15.74 26.69 -0.59
C SER A 636 14.79 26.13 -1.64
N ASN A 637 15.01 24.89 -2.11
CA ASN A 637 14.19 24.22 -3.10
C ASN A 637 12.84 23.68 -2.56
N MET A 638 12.63 23.71 -1.23
CA MET A 638 11.45 23.14 -0.57
C MET A 638 10.11 23.65 -1.11
N TYR A 639 10.06 24.90 -1.58
CA TYR A 639 8.83 25.57 -2.01
C TYR A 639 8.85 26.02 -3.47
N GLN A 640 9.65 25.35 -4.31
CA GLN A 640 9.69 25.67 -5.73
C GLN A 640 8.41 25.24 -6.44
N ASP A 641 8.05 25.99 -7.49
CA ASP A 641 7.02 25.64 -8.45
C ASP A 641 7.36 26.26 -9.83
N PHE A 642 6.59 25.94 -10.86
CA PHE A 642 6.76 26.43 -12.24
C PHE A 642 5.83 27.60 -12.61
N GLY A 643 5.25 28.29 -11.63
CA GLY A 643 4.28 29.36 -11.90
C GLY A 643 2.83 28.87 -11.97
N HIS A 644 2.01 29.54 -12.78
CA HIS A 644 0.56 29.33 -12.80
C HIS A 644 0.12 27.93 -13.22
N VAL A 645 0.91 27.30 -14.09
CA VAL A 645 0.71 25.94 -14.57
C VAL A 645 2.04 25.20 -14.55
N ILE A 646 1.97 23.88 -14.44
CA ILE A 646 3.05 22.97 -14.81
C ILE A 646 2.67 22.30 -16.13
N GLN A 647 3.67 22.02 -16.96
CA GLN A 647 3.50 21.36 -18.24
C GLN A 647 4.73 20.53 -18.60
N VAL A 648 4.63 19.71 -19.64
CA VAL A 648 5.73 18.80 -20.05
C VAL A 648 7.04 19.52 -20.36
N SER A 649 7.02 20.75 -20.87
CA SER A 649 8.25 21.51 -21.14
C SER A 649 9.05 21.85 -19.88
N ASP A 650 8.40 21.89 -18.72
CA ASP A 650 9.09 22.10 -17.44
C ASP A 650 9.82 20.81 -17.02
N VAL A 651 9.21 19.66 -17.27
CA VAL A 651 9.83 18.34 -17.10
C VAL A 651 11.00 18.18 -18.07
N GLU A 652 10.84 18.52 -19.35
CA GLU A 652 11.92 18.51 -20.35
C GLU A 652 13.13 19.36 -19.92
N LYS A 653 12.90 20.57 -19.39
CA LYS A 653 14.00 21.39 -18.86
C LYS A 653 14.68 20.73 -17.67
N SER A 654 13.91 20.07 -16.80
CA SER A 654 14.43 19.44 -15.58
C SER A 654 15.32 18.22 -15.84
N THR A 655 15.22 17.56 -17.00
CA THR A 655 16.08 16.42 -17.35
C THR A 655 17.49 16.86 -17.74
N VAL A 656 17.69 18.15 -18.02
CA VAL A 656 19.00 18.74 -18.33
C VAL A 656 19.65 19.23 -17.04
N GLU A 657 20.81 18.65 -16.71
CA GLU A 657 21.58 19.02 -15.53
C GLU A 657 22.03 20.49 -15.56
N GLY A 658 21.98 21.15 -14.41
CA GLY A 658 22.46 22.53 -14.24
C GLY A 658 21.47 23.61 -14.69
N THR A 659 20.26 23.25 -15.09
CA THR A 659 19.16 24.20 -15.33
C THR A 659 18.53 24.66 -14.02
N ASP A 660 17.79 25.76 -14.05
CA ASP A 660 16.97 26.25 -12.94
C ASP A 660 15.77 25.34 -12.60
N ALA A 661 15.52 24.29 -13.40
CA ALA A 661 14.52 23.25 -13.17
C ALA A 661 15.12 21.96 -12.56
N SER A 662 16.44 21.88 -12.37
CA SER A 662 17.12 20.65 -11.88
C SER A 662 16.62 20.18 -10.51
N TRP A 663 16.11 21.11 -9.69
CA TRP A 663 15.54 20.81 -8.37
C TRP A 663 14.36 19.81 -8.43
N PHE A 664 13.70 19.69 -9.59
CA PHE A 664 12.52 18.85 -9.76
C PHE A 664 12.75 17.38 -9.37
N TRP A 665 13.94 16.86 -9.66
CA TRP A 665 14.32 15.48 -9.35
C TRP A 665 15.10 15.35 -8.03
N GLU A 666 15.46 16.46 -7.39
CA GLU A 666 16.17 16.49 -6.12
C GLU A 666 15.15 16.59 -4.98
N ASN A 667 14.76 15.45 -4.43
CA ASN A 667 13.63 15.40 -3.51
C ASN A 667 13.91 16.16 -2.21
N THR A 668 12.99 17.04 -1.85
CA THR A 668 12.81 17.57 -0.49
C THR A 668 11.59 16.88 0.14
N PRO A 669 11.42 16.89 1.49
CA PRO A 669 10.28 16.26 2.12
C PRO A 669 8.94 16.67 1.48
N GLY A 670 8.07 15.71 1.19
CA GLY A 670 6.78 15.92 0.55
C GLY A 670 6.79 15.85 -0.98
N ASP A 671 7.93 15.65 -1.63
CA ASP A 671 8.03 15.65 -3.10
C ASP A 671 7.56 14.37 -3.78
N LEU A 672 7.56 13.23 -3.07
CA LEU A 672 7.04 11.98 -3.63
C LEU A 672 5.52 11.94 -3.64
N THR A 673 4.87 12.45 -2.58
CA THR A 673 3.42 12.31 -2.38
C THR A 673 2.60 13.52 -2.84
N LYS A 674 3.21 14.66 -3.15
CA LYS A 674 2.51 15.89 -3.56
C LYS A 674 1.65 15.77 -4.81
N TRP A 675 1.98 14.80 -5.66
CA TRP A 675 1.31 14.51 -6.92
C TRP A 675 -0.05 13.84 -6.73
N MET A 676 -0.20 13.06 -5.66
CA MET A 676 -1.37 12.21 -5.43
C MET A 676 -2.62 13.03 -5.12
N GLY A 677 -3.80 12.39 -5.14
CA GLY A 677 -5.07 13.04 -4.82
C GLY A 677 -5.11 13.64 -3.41
N ILE A 678 -5.79 14.77 -3.28
CA ILE A 678 -6.07 15.49 -2.04
C ILE A 678 -7.58 15.67 -1.85
N PRO A 679 -8.20 15.04 -0.83
CA PRO A 679 -7.61 14.02 0.05
C PRO A 679 -7.48 12.66 -0.66
N TRP A 680 -6.57 11.79 -0.18
CA TRP A 680 -6.33 10.47 -0.78
C TRP A 680 -7.57 9.55 -0.82
N GLN A 681 -8.56 9.78 0.05
CA GLN A 681 -9.80 9.00 0.08
C GLN A 681 -10.69 9.24 -1.15
N SER A 682 -10.66 10.46 -1.73
CA SER A 682 -11.35 10.71 -3.02
C SER A 682 -10.75 9.85 -4.12
N ASP A 683 -9.43 9.82 -4.16
CA ASP A 683 -8.65 9.02 -5.10
C ASP A 683 -9.05 7.55 -4.95
N ALA A 684 -8.93 7.01 -3.73
CA ALA A 684 -9.27 5.62 -3.42
C ALA A 684 -10.72 5.22 -3.78
N ALA A 685 -11.69 6.12 -3.66
CA ALA A 685 -13.07 5.86 -4.08
C ALA A 685 -13.25 5.89 -5.60
N SER A 686 -12.43 6.65 -6.31
CA SER A 686 -12.38 6.70 -7.79
C SER A 686 -11.58 5.53 -8.38
N CYS A 687 -10.65 4.96 -7.62
CA CYS A 687 -9.78 3.81 -7.94
C CYS A 687 -10.54 2.47 -8.05
N GLN A 688 -11.63 2.40 -8.82
CA GLN A 688 -12.54 1.24 -8.85
C GLN A 688 -12.81 0.78 -10.29
N ALA A 689 -14.04 0.34 -10.57
CA ALA A 689 -14.45 -0.09 -11.90
C ALA A 689 -14.66 1.10 -12.85
N VAL A 690 -14.27 0.94 -14.12
CA VAL A 690 -14.59 1.87 -15.20
C VAL A 690 -15.44 1.16 -16.25
N TYR A 691 -16.76 1.29 -16.12
CA TYR A 691 -17.71 0.54 -16.94
C TYR A 691 -17.63 0.91 -18.42
N THR A 692 -17.65 -0.12 -19.27
CA THR A 692 -17.76 -0.01 -20.73
C THR A 692 -19.21 -0.27 -21.20
N PRO A 693 -19.57 0.04 -22.45
CA PRO A 693 -20.88 -0.33 -23.00
C PRO A 693 -21.10 -1.85 -23.04
N GLU A 694 -20.02 -2.62 -23.18
CA GLU A 694 -20.03 -4.07 -22.96
C GLU A 694 -19.88 -4.39 -21.47
N ASP A 695 -20.71 -5.31 -20.95
CA ASP A 695 -20.74 -5.66 -19.53
C ASP A 695 -19.45 -6.34 -19.05
N PHE A 696 -18.87 -7.23 -19.86
CA PHE A 696 -17.68 -8.03 -19.48
C PHE A 696 -16.56 -7.97 -20.51
N PRO A 697 -15.29 -8.12 -20.10
CA PRO A 697 -14.82 -8.00 -18.71
C PRO A 697 -15.03 -6.59 -18.15
N ILE A 698 -15.27 -6.47 -16.84
CA ILE A 698 -15.34 -5.17 -16.14
C ILE A 698 -13.92 -4.64 -15.91
N PRO A 699 -13.56 -3.46 -16.44
CA PRO A 699 -12.25 -2.86 -16.20
C PRO A 699 -12.08 -2.40 -14.75
N ALA A 700 -10.94 -2.69 -14.14
CA ALA A 700 -10.60 -2.31 -12.78
C ALA A 700 -9.23 -1.60 -12.74
N TRP A 701 -9.12 -0.48 -12.03
CA TRP A 701 -7.87 0.26 -11.89
C TRP A 701 -6.78 -0.50 -11.11
N TRP A 702 -6.91 -0.57 -9.78
CA TRP A 702 -5.84 -1.00 -8.88
C TRP A 702 -6.33 -2.01 -7.82
N ALA A 703 -7.00 -3.08 -8.29
CA ALA A 703 -7.73 -4.03 -7.46
C ALA A 703 -6.87 -4.79 -6.41
N ALA A 704 -5.58 -5.01 -6.65
CA ALA A 704 -4.68 -5.65 -5.68
C ALA A 704 -4.60 -4.92 -4.32
N ASN A 705 -4.66 -3.58 -4.28
CA ASN A 705 -4.51 -2.81 -3.04
C ASN A 705 -5.82 -2.10 -2.65
N LEU A 706 -6.65 -1.79 -3.64
CA LEU A 706 -8.02 -1.25 -3.50
C LEU A 706 -8.97 -2.18 -4.26
N PRO A 707 -9.39 -3.30 -3.66
CA PRO A 707 -10.22 -4.30 -4.32
C PRO A 707 -11.47 -3.73 -4.98
N VAL A 708 -11.95 -4.43 -6.01
CA VAL A 708 -13.17 -4.03 -6.73
C VAL A 708 -14.27 -5.06 -6.52
N HIS A 709 -13.96 -6.35 -6.65
CA HIS A 709 -14.91 -7.44 -6.43
C HIS A 709 -14.29 -8.50 -5.51
N ILE A 710 -14.86 -8.67 -4.32
CA ILE A 710 -14.27 -9.49 -3.25
C ILE A 710 -15.13 -10.70 -2.90
N VAL A 711 -14.56 -11.66 -2.17
CA VAL A 711 -15.31 -12.72 -1.47
C VAL A 711 -15.61 -12.25 -0.04
N PRO A 712 -16.85 -11.90 0.32
CA PRO A 712 -17.13 -11.36 1.66
C PRO A 712 -17.22 -12.46 2.72
N LEU A 713 -17.00 -12.10 3.99
CA LEU A 713 -17.10 -13.01 5.13
C LEU A 713 -18.44 -13.78 5.19
N ALA A 714 -19.55 -13.14 4.82
CA ALA A 714 -20.86 -13.79 4.71
C ALA A 714 -20.85 -15.03 3.81
N ARG A 715 -20.09 -14.99 2.71
CA ARG A 715 -19.98 -16.12 1.77
C ARG A 715 -19.03 -17.18 2.30
N TYR A 716 -17.87 -16.78 2.83
CA TYR A 716 -16.92 -17.70 3.46
C TYR A 716 -17.58 -18.58 4.52
N ASN A 717 -18.39 -17.99 5.41
CA ASN A 717 -19.15 -18.73 6.42
C ASN A 717 -20.17 -19.74 5.87
N LYS A 718 -20.45 -19.72 4.55
CA LYS A 718 -21.38 -20.58 3.85
C LYS A 718 -20.69 -21.56 2.88
N PHE A 719 -19.36 -21.59 2.80
CA PHE A 719 -18.62 -22.61 2.04
C PHE A 719 -17.39 -23.20 2.74
N LYS A 720 -16.93 -22.64 3.86
CA LYS A 720 -15.70 -23.06 4.55
C LYS A 720 -15.77 -24.48 5.13
N ASP A 721 -16.95 -24.94 5.53
CA ASP A 721 -17.14 -26.21 6.22
C ASP A 721 -17.35 -27.35 5.22
N SER A 722 -16.80 -28.53 5.51
CA SER A 722 -17.20 -29.77 4.85
C SER A 722 -18.59 -30.20 5.32
N LYS A 723 -19.22 -31.13 4.61
CA LYS A 723 -20.52 -31.68 5.02
C LYS A 723 -20.46 -32.29 6.43
N ASN A 724 -19.31 -32.87 6.80
CA ASN A 724 -19.10 -33.61 8.05
C ASN A 724 -18.38 -32.79 9.12
N ALA A 725 -18.30 -31.47 8.97
CA ALA A 725 -17.68 -30.60 9.95
C ALA A 725 -18.31 -30.79 11.34
N ASP A 726 -17.48 -30.80 12.38
CA ASP A 726 -17.90 -30.94 13.79
C ASP A 726 -18.46 -29.61 14.31
N THR A 727 -19.61 -29.22 13.76
CA THR A 727 -20.32 -27.99 14.11
C THR A 727 -21.84 -28.21 14.03
N ALA A 728 -22.56 -27.46 14.87
CA ALA A 728 -24.02 -27.47 14.88
C ALA A 728 -24.61 -26.86 13.60
N THR A 729 -23.84 -26.03 12.88
CA THR A 729 -24.32 -25.33 11.68
C THR A 729 -23.33 -25.34 10.50
N PRO A 730 -23.04 -26.49 9.86
CA PRO A 730 -22.11 -26.55 8.73
C PRO A 730 -22.58 -25.65 7.58
N ASN A 731 -21.75 -24.68 7.17
CA ASN A 731 -22.08 -23.69 6.14
C ASN A 731 -23.40 -22.93 6.39
N GLY A 732 -23.79 -22.78 7.65
CA GLY A 732 -25.02 -22.09 8.06
C GLY A 732 -26.31 -22.93 7.97
N PHE A 733 -26.24 -24.19 7.57
CA PHE A 733 -27.38 -25.12 7.63
C PHE A 733 -27.49 -25.75 9.02
N ASP A 734 -28.70 -26.03 9.51
CA ASP A 734 -28.86 -26.95 10.65
C ASP A 734 -28.18 -28.28 10.33
N HIS A 735 -27.46 -28.85 11.30
CA HIS A 735 -26.70 -30.09 11.12
C HIS A 735 -27.52 -31.20 10.42
N ASN A 736 -28.80 -31.39 10.79
CA ASN A 736 -29.63 -32.43 10.18
C ASN A 736 -30.00 -32.13 8.72
N VAL A 737 -30.16 -30.84 8.39
CA VAL A 737 -30.40 -30.40 7.00
C VAL A 737 -29.16 -30.67 6.16
N ALA A 738 -27.98 -30.27 6.64
CA ALA A 738 -26.71 -30.52 5.96
C ALA A 738 -26.49 -32.03 5.72
N GLN A 739 -26.71 -32.85 6.75
CA GLN A 739 -26.57 -34.31 6.66
C GLN A 739 -27.59 -34.96 5.72
N GLY A 740 -28.81 -34.41 5.66
CA GLY A 740 -29.88 -34.87 4.77
C GLY A 740 -29.65 -34.60 3.28
N MET A 741 -28.76 -33.65 2.92
CA MET A 741 -28.41 -33.37 1.53
C MET A 741 -27.48 -34.44 0.95
N SER A 742 -27.53 -34.65 -0.36
CA SER A 742 -26.47 -35.41 -1.03
C SER A 742 -25.15 -34.63 -0.98
N GLU A 743 -24.02 -35.34 -0.97
CA GLU A 743 -22.68 -34.72 -0.97
C GLU A 743 -22.49 -33.81 -2.19
N ALA A 744 -22.92 -34.27 -3.37
CA ALA A 744 -22.91 -33.46 -4.59
C ALA A 744 -23.73 -32.17 -4.46
N SER A 745 -24.93 -32.22 -3.86
CA SER A 745 -25.76 -31.03 -3.64
C SER A 745 -25.11 -30.07 -2.64
N PHE A 746 -24.52 -30.58 -1.56
CA PHE A 746 -23.83 -29.74 -0.58
C PHE A 746 -22.62 -29.04 -1.22
N ASN A 747 -21.83 -29.78 -1.99
CA ASN A 747 -20.64 -29.26 -2.69
C ASN A 747 -20.98 -28.26 -3.79
N GLN A 748 -22.08 -28.48 -4.51
CA GLN A 748 -22.60 -27.50 -5.46
C GLN A 748 -22.98 -26.18 -4.77
N LEU A 749 -23.63 -26.24 -3.60
CA LEU A 749 -23.96 -25.04 -2.82
C LEU A 749 -22.71 -24.33 -2.29
N ARG A 750 -21.68 -25.06 -1.87
CA ARG A 750 -20.37 -24.47 -1.50
C ARG A 750 -19.80 -23.66 -2.66
N LEU A 751 -19.77 -24.26 -3.86
CA LEU A 751 -19.24 -23.62 -5.05
C LEU A 751 -20.06 -22.38 -5.46
N GLU A 752 -21.39 -22.46 -5.35
CA GLU A 752 -22.28 -21.32 -5.60
C GLU A 752 -22.00 -20.15 -4.68
N GLN A 753 -21.77 -20.39 -3.38
CA GLN A 753 -21.42 -19.35 -2.41
C GLN A 753 -20.00 -18.80 -2.64
N TYR A 754 -19.04 -19.66 -2.95
CA TYR A 754 -17.67 -19.29 -3.31
C TYR A 754 -17.62 -18.36 -4.55
N ALA A 755 -18.47 -18.62 -5.54
CA ALA A 755 -18.54 -17.83 -6.76
C ALA A 755 -19.22 -16.45 -6.57
N GLN A 756 -19.90 -16.19 -5.45
CA GLN A 756 -20.54 -14.89 -5.21
C GLN A 756 -19.50 -13.83 -4.85
N ARG A 757 -19.30 -12.86 -5.76
CA ARG A 757 -18.45 -11.70 -5.50
C ARG A 757 -19.30 -10.48 -5.17
N LEU A 758 -18.80 -9.62 -4.29
CA LEU A 758 -19.45 -8.37 -3.87
C LEU A 758 -18.56 -7.19 -4.25
N ASP A 759 -19.17 -6.12 -4.76
CA ASP A 759 -18.51 -4.84 -4.98
C ASP A 759 -17.88 -4.34 -3.68
N TRP A 760 -16.59 -4.06 -3.69
CA TRP A 760 -15.87 -3.64 -2.49
C TRP A 760 -16.42 -2.32 -1.93
N LEU A 761 -16.85 -1.39 -2.80
CA LEU A 761 -17.55 -0.17 -2.39
C LEU A 761 -18.83 -0.43 -1.56
N HIS A 762 -19.42 -1.63 -1.64
CA HIS A 762 -20.60 -2.00 -0.86
C HIS A 762 -20.29 -2.63 0.51
N THR A 763 -19.01 -2.72 0.90
CA THR A 763 -18.59 -3.22 2.22
C THR A 763 -18.71 -2.17 3.34
N ALA A 764 -19.01 -0.91 3.00
CA ALA A 764 -19.37 0.16 3.93
C ALA A 764 -20.46 1.07 3.33
N ASP A 765 -21.03 1.97 4.12
CA ASP A 765 -22.05 2.91 3.62
C ASP A 765 -21.41 4.10 2.88
N LEU A 766 -21.20 3.93 1.57
CA LEU A 766 -20.69 4.98 0.70
C LEU A 766 -21.81 5.84 0.08
N GLY A 767 -22.93 5.99 0.77
CA GLY A 767 -24.04 6.86 0.39
C GLY A 767 -25.11 6.19 -0.47
N PHE A 768 -25.06 4.86 -0.61
CA PHE A 768 -26.08 4.05 -1.29
C PHE A 768 -27.05 3.37 -0.32
N VAL A 769 -26.83 3.44 0.99
CA VAL A 769 -27.68 2.77 2.00
C VAL A 769 -28.88 3.63 2.36
N GLY A 770 -30.09 3.06 2.23
CA GLY A 770 -31.33 3.66 2.70
C GLY A 770 -32.37 3.94 1.60
N TYR A 771 -33.62 4.17 2.00
CA TYR A 771 -34.71 4.47 1.07
C TYR A 771 -34.44 5.79 0.34
N HIS A 772 -34.34 5.72 -1.00
CA HIS A 772 -33.98 6.84 -1.88
C HIS A 772 -32.58 7.42 -1.64
N ALA A 773 -31.64 6.63 -1.12
CA ALA A 773 -30.24 7.00 -1.18
C ALA A 773 -29.79 7.11 -2.64
N GLU A 774 -29.03 8.16 -2.96
CA GLU A 774 -28.60 8.44 -4.33
C GLU A 774 -27.50 7.46 -4.78
N GLY A 775 -26.60 7.06 -3.86
CA GLY A 775 -25.39 6.33 -4.23
C GLY A 775 -24.53 7.11 -5.21
N GLY A 776 -23.91 6.40 -6.16
CA GLY A 776 -23.17 7.01 -7.27
C GLY A 776 -21.77 7.47 -6.91
N TYR A 777 -21.01 7.81 -7.96
CA TYR A 777 -19.58 8.14 -7.91
C TYR A 777 -19.25 9.24 -6.89
N THR A 778 -19.89 10.41 -6.98
CA THR A 778 -19.54 11.57 -6.15
C THR A 778 -19.81 11.35 -4.65
N ASN A 779 -20.89 10.64 -4.30
CA ASN A 779 -21.13 10.31 -2.89
C ASN A 779 -20.08 9.31 -2.37
N GLY A 780 -19.62 8.38 -3.21
CA GLY A 780 -18.51 7.50 -2.88
C GLY A 780 -17.25 8.29 -2.47
N LEU A 781 -16.85 9.27 -3.27
CA LEU A 781 -15.73 10.17 -2.98
C LEU A 781 -15.90 10.87 -1.62
N VAL A 782 -17.07 11.49 -1.41
CA VAL A 782 -17.36 12.25 -0.18
C VAL A 782 -17.38 11.35 1.06
N GLN A 783 -18.04 10.19 0.98
CA GLN A 783 -18.20 9.29 2.13
C GLN A 783 -16.90 8.56 2.49
N MET A 784 -16.04 8.27 1.52
CA MET A 784 -14.77 7.55 1.75
C MET A 784 -13.86 8.24 2.77
N VAL A 785 -13.91 9.58 2.88
CA VAL A 785 -13.20 10.35 3.92
C VAL A 785 -13.46 9.82 5.33
N THR A 786 -14.68 9.33 5.58
CA THR A 786 -15.06 8.75 6.87
C THR A 786 -15.14 7.23 6.85
N GLN A 787 -15.45 6.62 5.70
CA GLN A 787 -15.73 5.19 5.60
C GLN A 787 -14.51 4.33 5.25
N TRP A 788 -13.38 4.91 4.82
CA TRP A 788 -12.19 4.14 4.46
C TRP A 788 -11.79 3.10 5.53
N LYS A 789 -11.94 3.46 6.82
CA LYS A 789 -11.61 2.60 7.97
C LYS A 789 -12.62 1.47 8.24
N ASN A 790 -13.71 1.41 7.47
CA ASN A 790 -14.78 0.42 7.58
C ASN A 790 -14.86 -0.50 6.35
N MET A 791 -14.07 -0.21 5.31
CA MET A 791 -14.06 -1.00 4.07
C MET A 791 -13.55 -2.43 4.32
N GLY A 792 -13.96 -3.36 3.46
CA GLY A 792 -13.57 -4.76 3.53
C GLY A 792 -12.06 -4.95 3.43
N MET A 793 -11.46 -5.54 4.46
CA MET A 793 -10.05 -5.93 4.50
C MET A 793 -9.90 -7.40 4.11
N VAL A 794 -9.17 -7.69 3.03
CA VAL A 794 -8.99 -9.03 2.48
C VAL A 794 -7.88 -9.76 3.23
N MET A 795 -8.19 -10.95 3.74
CA MET A 795 -7.28 -11.81 4.51
C MET A 795 -7.43 -13.27 4.08
N ALA A 796 -6.32 -13.99 3.98
CA ALA A 796 -6.32 -15.42 3.69
C ALA A 796 -6.97 -16.21 4.84
N ARG A 797 -7.79 -17.20 4.49
CA ARG A 797 -8.50 -18.08 5.42
C ARG A 797 -8.50 -19.52 4.91
N PRO A 798 -8.48 -20.52 5.82
CA PRO A 798 -8.46 -21.92 5.43
C PRO A 798 -9.86 -22.42 5.06
N VAL A 799 -9.94 -23.41 4.18
CA VAL A 799 -11.19 -24.11 3.85
C VAL A 799 -11.03 -25.61 4.09
N GLU A 800 -12.01 -26.24 4.74
CA GLU A 800 -12.01 -27.69 4.91
C GLU A 800 -12.08 -28.36 3.52
N GLN A 801 -11.09 -29.22 3.27
CA GLN A 801 -10.85 -29.75 1.95
C GLN A 801 -11.92 -30.74 1.48
N ASP A 802 -12.39 -30.49 0.26
CA ASP A 802 -13.09 -31.47 -0.56
C ASP A 802 -12.69 -31.27 -2.02
N THR A 803 -11.79 -32.13 -2.50
CA THR A 803 -11.24 -32.08 -3.86
C THR A 803 -12.29 -32.11 -4.98
N SER A 804 -13.53 -32.54 -4.70
CA SER A 804 -14.60 -32.56 -5.70
C SER A 804 -15.24 -31.18 -5.96
N THR A 805 -15.03 -30.21 -5.07
CA THR A 805 -15.61 -28.84 -5.18
C THR A 805 -14.83 -27.90 -6.08
N GLY A 806 -13.51 -28.12 -6.23
CA GLY A 806 -12.60 -27.18 -6.88
C GLY A 806 -12.31 -25.89 -6.09
N ILE A 807 -12.77 -25.77 -4.84
CA ILE A 807 -12.44 -24.63 -3.96
C ILE A 807 -11.03 -24.85 -3.38
N PRO A 808 -10.11 -23.87 -3.48
CA PRO A 808 -8.74 -24.04 -2.98
C PRO A 808 -8.67 -24.08 -1.46
N GLU A 809 -7.58 -24.63 -0.90
CA GLU A 809 -7.38 -24.74 0.56
C GLU A 809 -7.23 -23.39 1.25
N VAL A 810 -6.70 -22.41 0.52
CA VAL A 810 -6.57 -21.03 0.97
C VAL A 810 -7.43 -20.16 0.08
N VAL A 811 -8.34 -19.42 0.71
CA VAL A 811 -9.19 -18.42 0.05
C VAL A 811 -8.93 -17.05 0.68
N TYR A 812 -9.20 -15.98 -0.05
CA TYR A 812 -8.95 -14.61 0.42
C TYR A 812 -10.28 -13.90 0.62
N VAL A 813 -10.58 -13.57 1.88
CA VAL A 813 -11.90 -13.16 2.34
C VAL A 813 -11.85 -11.72 2.83
N ALA A 814 -12.77 -10.88 2.36
CA ALA A 814 -12.93 -9.52 2.87
C ALA A 814 -13.73 -9.51 4.17
N TYR A 815 -13.21 -8.77 5.15
CA TYR A 815 -13.82 -8.55 6.46
C TYR A 815 -14.25 -7.10 6.59
N SER A 816 -15.55 -6.87 6.73
CA SER A 816 -16.14 -5.59 7.14
C SER A 816 -17.26 -5.81 8.15
N LYS A 817 -17.80 -4.73 8.72
CA LYS A 817 -19.00 -4.83 9.59
C LYS A 817 -20.27 -5.12 8.80
N ALA A 818 -20.36 -4.68 7.54
CA ALA A 818 -21.57 -4.74 6.73
C ALA A 818 -21.76 -6.09 6.02
N ASP A 819 -20.67 -6.78 5.69
CA ASP A 819 -20.66 -7.99 4.85
C ASP A 819 -20.46 -9.31 5.62
N LYS A 820 -20.67 -9.29 6.94
CA LYS A 820 -20.28 -10.39 7.85
C LYS A 820 -21.21 -11.60 7.89
N ASN A 821 -22.47 -11.49 7.45
CA ASN A 821 -23.48 -12.56 7.56
C ASN A 821 -24.48 -12.67 6.40
#